data_AF-A0A8S7E851-F1
#
_entry.id   AF-A0A8S7E851-F1
#
_cell.length_a   1.000
_cell.length_b   1.000
_cell.length_c   1.000
_cell.angle_alpha   90.00
_cell.angle_beta   90.00
_cell.angle_gamma   90.00
#
_symmetry.space_group_name_H-M   'P 1'
#
loop_
_entity.id
_entity.type
_entity.pdbx_description
1 polymer ?
#
loop_
_entity_poly.entity_id
_entity_poly.type
_entity_poly.pdbx_seq_one_letter_code
_entity_poly.pdbx_strand_id
1 'polypeptide(L)'
;MGFEILVGAVIAGASAGMAAAATFSVMTAVAIGMAAGAMTLIASTVGAPKTPKVQSPDNAVTLGTSNDPKTVLPVLFGTTRTGAICVYKAISKQENNKLVQIFAIAEGEIDHYKALFIDNKNVLVGKNMTIRDGVLDKGNIKEEYRKVLEVEFRTGKNPNTALSLAKRHLGSDWNDNYKGNGIATMCIVLRRDDKSLAAGVDILQPNSQVAVDVCGLKIRNLETNAIEASTNGVDQIFHYLTNEKYGLSVPIENINVDSFLKVRKQVRQMDLHSNGACDPNASFKENLTSLMQTFGGVMFESFGRITLKLDAPDIVKHTFNEDNIMMGKVSLKTGGTNGYFNTINAMYQEPSIDYSEQMLRYPADAENDATIRQDGRIIAKDIEYRFVKSKAQIDKLASIERNKSRITQVISFMTTDAFTAEVWDVISVTYDELKLNNSLWRITAIDRSIDSGIAGMMTITATEYNSQVYTDLNYAANPDNRPSGLPDSMTVQKPTNFRIKATGETIYGKNVTLTWDAPEDFNRYGFQIDYRVSGSPNWIKLGQTSQQIFSVNALAKDRSYDYRVCAFGIIARSDWVELVNQNPTVTYELPTPVIRIKNQGSTPGTFEGNDLIIEWENQQQLDVEINGETNKFSDLFEAYIIKVTNKAGKSIQYRTRDPESWTYTLDMNQFNGLSRQLTVEVSAKGYNNSESAPARLVAINPQHKPMKGFNARGGFNTAFVSWADDVEHDYAGSIIQYATDNTFSDARAVSTNSVSHTSFDIADGDYYIRGAHYDIFGMDDAVWSEPYFMQMKSTISWDDQDKEALEDLIGLQDRLDETIADAIKQAGANADAKIDAMHKQITTETGQTVQASADTLKSLIVSGDQASSTKIDQVKAELKGDITKEVSASATTLKQAIATSEAASASKIDQVRVEMDGKIAGVNQEADVKIDALKGTINSKYNLAVNADGRVAGIHMSATNDPAEPTRIIFTADKIAVAPQNGSGVCPFGIEGNKVYLDNAMIRNAAIGTAQINDAAITTAKIGNAAINSAKIQDGAITNAKIVNGAIDNAKIGNYIQSSNWNGSTGWHINKNGSATFMNATVKGNITADSGTLNNVTINSSCVIKGMLEATQVKGDFVKVIGRKFPHRDVNVDNGYAGYPQGTVTVRVEDDHKFDRQIVIPAISFGGLRAREGSNNNTYYDTCRLIVRKNGSELYNRAYGGNTGLYSGVIDMPAGKGAVTLTFEVQSSAINNWTPSTWISDLTVMVTKKATTGITVS
;
A
#
# COMPACT_ATOMS: atom_id res chain seq x y z
N MET A 1 4.33 -27.26 -38.62
CA MET A 1 5.64 -26.83 -38.09
C MET A 1 5.38 -25.53 -37.36
N GLY A 2 5.12 -25.60 -36.06
CA GLY A 2 4.55 -24.50 -35.27
C GLY A 2 5.36 -24.26 -34.01
N PHE A 3 5.64 -23.00 -33.75
CA PHE A 3 6.20 -22.47 -32.51
C PHE A 3 5.07 -21.74 -31.78
N GLU A 4 4.53 -22.31 -30.70
CA GLU A 4 3.83 -21.54 -29.65
C GLU A 4 3.96 -22.25 -28.29
N ILE A 5 4.75 -21.65 -27.39
CA ILE A 5 4.81 -21.94 -25.95
C ILE A 5 4.63 -20.61 -25.23
N LEU A 6 3.56 -20.50 -24.44
CA LEU A 6 3.25 -19.36 -23.58
C LEU A 6 4.06 -19.48 -22.28
N VAL A 7 4.93 -18.50 -22.01
CA VAL A 7 5.73 -18.39 -20.77
C VAL A 7 5.25 -17.17 -19.99
N GLY A 8 4.63 -17.40 -18.84
CA GLY A 8 4.47 -16.37 -17.81
C GLY A 8 5.74 -16.32 -16.96
N ALA A 9 6.50 -15.23 -17.04
CA ALA A 9 7.59 -14.94 -16.12
C ALA A 9 7.40 -13.57 -15.46
N VAL A 10 7.25 -13.62 -14.14
CA VAL A 10 7.33 -12.50 -13.20
C VAL A 10 8.77 -11.98 -13.18
N ILE A 11 8.98 -10.66 -13.28
CA ILE A 11 10.26 -10.03 -12.94
C ILE A 11 10.01 -8.84 -12.02
N ALA A 12 10.61 -8.92 -10.83
CA ALA A 12 10.66 -7.91 -9.79
C ALA A 12 12.02 -7.19 -9.76
N GLY A 13 12.02 -5.96 -9.24
CA GLY A 13 13.18 -5.21 -8.74
C GLY A 13 13.15 -3.74 -9.18
N ALA A 14 13.09 -2.71 -8.32
CA ALA A 14 13.07 -2.59 -6.85
C ALA A 14 12.28 -1.29 -6.52
N SER A 15 11.57 -1.09 -5.40
CA SER A 15 11.88 -1.37 -4.00
C SER A 15 10.59 -1.57 -3.17
N ALA A 16 10.76 -2.10 -1.95
CA ALA A 16 9.72 -2.56 -1.05
C ALA A 16 8.61 -1.54 -0.72
N GLY A 17 7.35 -2.01 -0.64
CA GLY A 17 6.28 -1.27 0.04
C GLY A 17 4.86 -1.55 -0.42
N MET A 18 4.19 -2.45 0.29
CA MET A 18 2.72 -2.60 0.48
C MET A 18 1.82 -2.98 -0.71
N ALA A 19 1.24 -4.18 -0.57
CA ALA A 19 -0.05 -4.55 -1.13
C ALA A 19 -1.16 -4.17 -0.15
N ALA A 20 -2.17 -3.40 -0.61
CA ALA A 20 -3.55 -3.46 -0.13
C ALA A 20 -4.47 -2.58 -1.01
N ALA A 21 -5.31 -3.23 -1.82
CA ALA A 21 -6.68 -2.85 -2.22
C ALA A 21 -7.00 -3.48 -3.59
N ALA A 22 -7.73 -4.60 -3.56
CA ALA A 22 -8.32 -5.20 -4.74
C ALA A 22 -9.57 -4.40 -5.13
N THR A 23 -9.56 -3.83 -6.34
CA THR A 23 -10.65 -3.76 -7.34
C THR A 23 -10.36 -2.58 -8.27
N PHE A 24 -9.37 -2.73 -9.12
CA PHE A 24 -9.23 -2.17 -10.46
C PHE A 24 -7.99 -2.90 -10.99
N SER A 25 -8.10 -3.61 -12.11
CA SER A 25 -6.98 -4.27 -12.78
C SER A 25 -6.03 -3.21 -13.33
N VAL A 26 -5.31 -2.55 -12.43
CA VAL A 26 -4.28 -1.56 -12.74
C VAL A 26 -3.01 -2.34 -13.00
N MET A 27 -2.69 -2.49 -14.29
CA MET A 27 -1.32 -2.44 -14.78
C MET A 27 -0.62 -1.23 -14.14
N THR A 28 -0.11 -1.40 -12.92
CA THR A 28 0.66 -0.36 -12.22
C THR A 28 2.13 -0.60 -12.50
N ALA A 29 2.50 -0.44 -13.77
CA ALA A 29 3.86 -0.10 -14.15
C ALA A 29 3.89 1.38 -14.54
N VAL A 30 3.37 2.26 -13.69
CA VAL A 30 3.73 3.67 -13.75
C VAL A 30 4.11 4.13 -12.35
N ALA A 31 5.19 3.55 -11.85
CA ALA A 31 6.06 4.33 -10.99
C ALA A 31 6.70 5.37 -11.90
N ILE A 32 6.41 6.65 -11.66
CA ILE A 32 7.41 7.69 -11.93
C ILE A 32 8.70 7.13 -11.33
N GLY A 33 9.73 7.07 -12.15
CA GLY A 33 10.77 6.05 -12.07
C GLY A 33 11.31 5.69 -13.45
N MET A 34 10.75 6.28 -14.52
CA MET A 34 11.38 6.41 -15.84
C MET A 34 12.62 7.31 -15.77
N ALA A 35 13.62 6.90 -15.02
CA ALA A 35 14.91 7.54 -15.06
C ALA A 35 15.99 6.50 -15.31
N ALA A 36 16.24 6.29 -16.59
CA ALA A 36 17.53 5.90 -17.15
C ALA A 36 17.42 5.85 -18.69
N GLY A 37 16.60 6.65 -19.37
CA GLY A 37 16.53 6.82 -20.83
C GLY A 37 16.29 5.56 -21.68
N ALA A 38 16.28 4.39 -21.07
CA ALA A 38 16.40 3.10 -21.69
C ALA A 38 15.40 2.18 -21.01
N MET A 39 14.33 1.87 -21.72
CA MET A 39 13.29 1.00 -21.20
C MET A 39 13.15 -0.23 -22.08
N THR A 40 13.21 -1.39 -21.45
CA THR A 40 12.90 -2.68 -22.08
C THR A 40 11.57 -3.16 -21.53
N LEU A 41 10.51 -2.99 -22.32
CA LEU A 41 9.12 -3.38 -22.00
C LEU A 41 8.72 -4.70 -22.66
N ILE A 42 9.71 -5.48 -23.11
CA ILE A 42 9.47 -6.80 -23.69
C ILE A 42 8.98 -7.71 -22.55
N ALA A 43 7.67 -7.98 -22.52
CA ALA A 43 7.12 -9.11 -21.78
C ALA A 43 7.84 -10.37 -22.30
N SER A 44 8.17 -11.32 -21.42
CA SER A 44 8.93 -12.52 -21.77
C SER A 44 8.21 -13.39 -22.82
N THR A 45 8.28 -13.04 -24.10
CA THR A 45 7.67 -13.75 -25.25
C THR A 45 8.68 -14.60 -26.03
N VAL A 46 9.77 -14.97 -25.38
CA VAL A 46 10.57 -16.14 -25.77
C VAL A 46 10.95 -16.82 -24.47
N GLY A 47 10.94 -18.15 -24.44
CA GLY A 47 11.53 -18.93 -23.36
C GLY A 47 13.04 -18.67 -23.30
N ALA A 48 13.43 -17.45 -22.93
CA ALA A 48 14.80 -17.03 -22.82
C ALA A 48 15.43 -17.95 -21.77
N PRO A 49 16.51 -18.68 -22.09
CA PRO A 49 17.23 -19.43 -21.10
C PRO A 49 17.55 -18.46 -19.96
N LYS A 50 17.20 -18.83 -18.72
CA LYS A 50 17.66 -18.08 -17.54
C LYS A 50 19.17 -17.90 -17.73
N THR A 51 19.65 -16.66 -17.75
CA THR A 51 21.09 -16.42 -17.79
C THR A 51 21.70 -17.21 -16.63
N PRO A 52 22.62 -18.16 -16.88
CA PRO A 52 23.39 -18.71 -15.80
C PRO A 52 24.16 -17.52 -15.22
N LYS A 53 23.87 -17.11 -13.98
CA LYS A 53 24.77 -16.20 -13.27
C LYS A 53 26.05 -17.01 -13.06
N VAL A 54 27.03 -16.83 -13.95
CA VAL A 54 28.24 -17.67 -13.97
C VAL A 54 29.12 -17.41 -12.74
N GLN A 55 28.82 -16.35 -11.95
CA GLN A 55 29.66 -15.88 -10.84
C GLN A 55 31.12 -15.79 -11.30
N SER A 56 31.31 -15.11 -12.44
CA SER A 56 32.59 -14.93 -13.10
C SER A 56 33.20 -13.58 -12.72
N PRO A 57 34.51 -13.47 -12.55
CA PRO A 57 35.18 -12.17 -12.59
C PRO A 57 34.82 -11.40 -13.88
N ASP A 58 34.44 -10.12 -13.76
CA ASP A 58 34.17 -9.25 -14.92
C ASP A 58 35.49 -8.60 -15.38
N ASN A 59 36.26 -9.35 -16.15
CA ASN A 59 37.52 -8.90 -16.74
C ASN A 59 37.33 -7.87 -17.88
N ALA A 60 36.08 -7.55 -18.24
CA ALA A 60 35.78 -6.54 -19.24
C ALA A 60 35.91 -5.11 -18.68
N VAL A 61 35.67 -4.95 -17.37
CA VAL A 61 35.71 -3.67 -16.66
C VAL A 61 36.77 -3.65 -15.57
N THR A 62 37.04 -4.80 -14.94
CA THR A 62 38.12 -4.97 -13.97
C THR A 62 39.43 -5.19 -14.72
N LEU A 63 40.33 -4.20 -14.72
CA LEU A 63 41.57 -4.16 -15.51
C LEU A 63 42.68 -5.14 -15.04
N GLY A 64 42.31 -6.28 -14.43
CA GLY A 64 43.23 -7.30 -13.95
C GLY A 64 43.38 -8.49 -14.90
N THR A 65 44.42 -9.29 -14.67
CA THR A 65 44.57 -10.60 -15.31
C THR A 65 43.87 -11.68 -14.50
N SER A 66 42.97 -12.44 -15.13
CA SER A 66 42.40 -13.64 -14.51
C SER A 66 43.13 -14.90 -14.96
N ASN A 67 43.32 -15.83 -14.03
CA ASN A 67 43.75 -17.20 -14.31
C ASN A 67 42.63 -18.22 -13.97
N ASP A 68 41.44 -17.74 -13.58
CA ASP A 68 40.32 -18.61 -13.20
C ASP A 68 39.68 -19.19 -14.48
N PRO A 69 39.64 -20.52 -14.64
CA PRO A 69 39.00 -21.17 -15.80
C PRO A 69 37.49 -20.89 -15.90
N LYS A 70 36.83 -20.37 -14.86
CA LYS A 70 35.43 -19.94 -14.88
C LYS A 70 35.23 -18.54 -15.48
N THR A 71 36.31 -17.81 -15.75
CA THR A 71 36.21 -16.44 -16.28
C THR A 71 35.58 -16.45 -17.67
N VAL A 72 34.44 -15.79 -17.80
CA VAL A 72 33.73 -15.66 -19.08
C VAL A 72 34.49 -14.70 -20.00
N LEU A 73 34.60 -15.08 -21.27
CA LEU A 73 35.19 -14.19 -22.29
C LEU A 73 34.29 -12.98 -22.49
N PRO A 74 34.82 -11.75 -22.40
CA PRO A 74 34.00 -10.57 -22.52
C PRO A 74 33.59 -10.33 -23.98
N VAL A 75 32.38 -9.80 -24.16
CA VAL A 75 31.87 -9.31 -25.45
C VAL A 75 32.11 -7.81 -25.50
N LEU A 76 33.02 -7.39 -26.38
CA LEU A 76 33.51 -6.01 -26.44
C LEU A 76 32.88 -5.32 -27.64
N PHE A 77 32.14 -4.23 -27.40
CA PHE A 77 31.52 -3.41 -28.43
C PHE A 77 32.15 -2.03 -28.50
N GLY A 78 32.30 -1.49 -29.71
CA GLY A 78 32.98 -0.21 -29.91
C GLY A 78 34.43 -0.25 -29.44
N THR A 79 34.98 0.86 -28.97
CA THR A 79 36.37 0.95 -28.47
C THR A 79 36.40 0.92 -26.94
N THR A 80 37.09 -0.05 -26.34
CA THR A 80 37.18 -0.13 -24.87
C THR A 80 38.48 -0.80 -24.42
N ARG A 81 38.83 -0.64 -23.15
CA ARG A 81 39.92 -1.39 -22.51
C ARG A 81 39.35 -2.63 -21.85
N THR A 82 40.05 -3.75 -21.98
CA THR A 82 39.70 -5.01 -21.31
C THR A 82 40.93 -5.60 -20.62
N GLY A 83 40.71 -6.29 -19.49
CA GLY A 83 41.70 -7.19 -18.91
C GLY A 83 41.89 -8.44 -19.76
N ALA A 84 43.00 -9.14 -19.54
CA ALA A 84 43.35 -10.37 -20.24
C ALA A 84 43.10 -11.61 -19.37
N ILE A 85 42.72 -12.73 -19.99
CA ILE A 85 42.54 -14.02 -19.30
C ILE A 85 43.72 -14.93 -19.68
N CYS A 86 44.59 -15.30 -18.74
CA CYS A 86 45.71 -16.17 -19.03
C CYS A 86 45.23 -17.61 -19.13
N VAL A 87 45.28 -18.18 -20.34
CA VAL A 87 44.81 -19.54 -20.62
C VAL A 87 45.93 -20.58 -20.57
N TYR A 88 47.18 -20.14 -20.75
CA TYR A 88 48.34 -21.03 -20.73
C TYR A 88 49.61 -20.26 -20.38
N LYS A 89 50.50 -20.88 -19.60
CA LYS A 89 51.77 -20.31 -19.18
C LYS A 89 52.83 -21.40 -19.01
N ALA A 90 53.98 -21.25 -19.65
CA ALA A 90 55.07 -22.21 -19.59
C ALA A 90 56.43 -21.57 -19.85
N ILE A 91 57.51 -22.23 -19.41
CA ILE A 91 58.88 -21.84 -19.76
C ILE A 91 59.17 -22.32 -21.19
N SER A 92 59.83 -21.49 -21.99
CA SER A 92 60.24 -21.81 -23.35
C SER A 92 61.17 -23.04 -23.39
N LYS A 93 60.89 -23.98 -24.30
CA LYS A 93 61.72 -25.18 -24.53
C LYS A 93 62.98 -24.89 -25.34
N GLN A 94 63.03 -23.78 -26.06
CA GLN A 94 64.22 -23.35 -26.81
C GLN A 94 65.22 -22.61 -25.93
N GLU A 95 64.71 -21.85 -24.95
CA GLU A 95 65.49 -20.93 -24.11
C GLU A 95 64.87 -20.91 -22.71
N ASN A 96 65.57 -21.46 -21.72
CA ASN A 96 65.07 -21.62 -20.34
C ASN A 96 64.91 -20.31 -19.55
N ASN A 97 65.39 -19.18 -20.09
CA ASN A 97 65.24 -17.86 -19.52
C ASN A 97 64.02 -17.09 -20.07
N LYS A 98 63.15 -17.71 -20.87
CA LYS A 98 61.94 -17.07 -21.43
C LYS A 98 60.67 -17.70 -20.87
N LEU A 99 59.74 -16.87 -20.43
CA LEU A 99 58.40 -17.23 -20.00
C LEU A 99 57.41 -16.92 -21.13
N VAL A 100 56.65 -17.91 -21.59
CA VAL A 100 55.58 -17.78 -22.59
C VAL A 100 54.24 -17.74 -21.87
N GLN A 101 53.44 -16.72 -22.15
CA GLN A 101 52.08 -16.56 -21.64
C GLN A 101 51.12 -16.34 -22.79
N ILE A 102 50.01 -17.08 -22.78
CA ILE A 102 48.97 -17.00 -23.79
C ILE A 102 47.71 -16.49 -23.11
N PHE A 103 47.11 -15.47 -23.71
CA PHE A 103 45.95 -14.78 -23.19
C PHE A 103 44.79 -14.86 -24.17
N ALA A 104 43.59 -15.08 -23.65
CA ALA A 104 42.34 -14.84 -24.34
C ALA A 104 41.80 -13.47 -23.92
N ILE A 105 41.31 -12.71 -24.91
CA ILE A 105 40.96 -11.29 -24.75
C ILE A 105 39.45 -11.10 -24.86
N ALA A 106 38.84 -11.59 -25.94
CA ALA A 106 37.44 -11.33 -26.24
C ALA A 106 36.80 -12.47 -27.02
N GLU A 107 35.49 -12.59 -26.87
CA GLU A 107 34.64 -13.47 -27.65
C GLU A 107 34.34 -12.83 -29.03
N GLY A 108 34.62 -13.57 -30.11
CA GLY A 108 34.42 -13.17 -31.50
C GLY A 108 35.59 -12.46 -32.18
N GLU A 109 35.44 -12.14 -33.47
CA GLU A 109 36.47 -11.43 -34.27
C GLU A 109 36.41 -9.92 -34.00
N ILE A 110 37.43 -9.39 -33.34
CA ILE A 110 37.60 -7.94 -33.16
C ILE A 110 38.22 -7.30 -34.42
N ASP A 111 38.10 -5.98 -34.61
CA ASP A 111 38.74 -5.34 -35.76
C ASP A 111 40.27 -5.24 -35.61
N HIS A 112 40.76 -4.68 -34.50
CA HIS A 112 42.21 -4.58 -34.21
C HIS A 112 42.51 -4.25 -32.74
N TYR A 113 43.76 -4.49 -32.32
CA TYR A 113 44.31 -4.03 -31.05
C TYR A 113 44.93 -2.64 -31.19
N LYS A 114 44.80 -1.81 -30.16
CA LYS A 114 45.23 -0.40 -30.13
C LYS A 114 46.44 -0.14 -29.25
N ALA A 115 46.48 -0.76 -28.08
CA ALA A 115 47.55 -0.61 -27.09
C ALA A 115 47.63 -1.85 -26.19
N LEU A 116 48.80 -2.05 -25.58
CA LEU A 116 49.07 -3.12 -24.62
C LEU A 116 49.63 -2.50 -23.33
N PHE A 117 49.02 -2.89 -22.21
CA PHE A 117 49.39 -2.44 -20.88
C PHE A 117 49.86 -3.63 -20.06
N ILE A 118 51.02 -3.48 -19.42
CA ILE A 118 51.56 -4.43 -18.46
C ILE A 118 51.82 -3.65 -17.17
N ASP A 119 51.20 -4.07 -16.07
CA ASP A 119 51.23 -3.38 -14.77
C ASP A 119 50.88 -1.88 -14.89
N ASN A 120 49.79 -1.58 -15.60
CA ASN A 120 49.28 -0.25 -15.92
C ASN A 120 50.23 0.66 -16.73
N LYS A 121 51.31 0.12 -17.31
CA LYS A 121 52.23 0.85 -18.20
C LYS A 121 52.01 0.43 -19.65
N ASN A 122 51.77 1.40 -20.54
CA ASN A 122 51.73 1.12 -21.98
C ASN A 122 53.12 0.72 -22.46
N VAL A 123 53.25 -0.47 -23.05
CA VAL A 123 54.52 -1.01 -23.55
C VAL A 123 54.76 -0.72 -25.03
N LEU A 124 53.77 -0.17 -25.74
CA LEU A 124 53.86 0.18 -27.16
C LEU A 124 54.22 1.65 -27.37
N VAL A 125 54.76 1.98 -28.55
CA VAL A 125 55.18 3.34 -28.91
C VAL A 125 54.00 4.31 -29.06
N GLY A 126 52.78 3.81 -29.31
CA GLY A 126 51.56 4.60 -29.42
C GLY A 126 50.40 4.02 -28.60
N LYS A 127 49.36 4.84 -28.36
CA LYS A 127 48.12 4.41 -27.68
C LYS A 127 46.95 4.06 -28.63
N ASN A 128 47.09 4.36 -29.93
CA ASN A 128 46.06 4.18 -30.95
C ASN A 128 46.67 3.52 -32.20
N MET A 129 47.35 2.39 -32.02
CA MET A 129 47.89 1.63 -33.15
C MET A 129 46.80 0.81 -33.83
N THR A 130 47.02 0.36 -35.06
CA THR A 130 46.12 -0.59 -35.74
C THR A 130 46.86 -1.91 -35.89
N ILE A 131 46.80 -2.74 -34.84
CA ILE A 131 47.54 -4.00 -34.77
C ILE A 131 46.58 -5.15 -35.09
N ARG A 132 46.85 -5.85 -36.20
CA ARG A 132 46.09 -7.02 -36.66
C ARG A 132 46.92 -8.30 -36.45
N ASP A 133 46.49 -9.41 -37.04
CA ASP A 133 47.13 -10.72 -36.89
C ASP A 133 48.62 -10.72 -37.23
N GLY A 134 49.45 -11.20 -36.31
CA GLY A 134 50.88 -11.41 -36.54
C GLY A 134 51.76 -11.11 -35.33
N VAL A 135 53.05 -11.42 -35.49
CA VAL A 135 54.09 -11.06 -34.51
C VAL A 135 54.34 -9.56 -34.63
N LEU A 136 54.29 -8.86 -33.50
CA LEU A 136 54.50 -7.42 -33.45
C LEU A 136 55.95 -7.08 -33.78
N ASP A 137 56.15 -6.14 -34.70
CA ASP A 137 57.49 -5.60 -34.99
C ASP A 137 58.09 -4.94 -33.74
N LYS A 138 59.37 -5.24 -33.46
CA LYS A 138 60.12 -4.67 -32.33
C LYS A 138 60.17 -3.13 -32.39
N GLY A 139 60.08 -2.53 -33.57
CA GLY A 139 59.96 -1.07 -33.72
C GLY A 139 58.75 -0.47 -32.99
N ASN A 140 57.65 -1.22 -32.89
CA ASN A 140 56.38 -0.79 -32.28
C ASN A 140 56.35 -0.96 -30.75
N ILE A 141 57.36 -1.60 -30.17
CA ILE A 141 57.55 -1.74 -28.72
C ILE A 141 58.45 -0.59 -28.25
N LYS A 142 58.17 0.02 -27.09
CA LYS A 142 59.03 1.06 -26.52
C LYS A 142 60.45 0.56 -26.30
N GLU A 143 61.42 1.44 -26.47
CA GLU A 143 62.86 1.12 -26.44
C GLU A 143 63.28 0.33 -25.19
N GLU A 144 62.75 0.71 -24.04
CA GLU A 144 62.98 0.08 -22.73
C GLU A 144 62.55 -1.41 -22.67
N TYR A 145 61.57 -1.85 -23.48
CA TYR A 145 61.04 -3.21 -23.45
C TYR A 145 61.51 -4.10 -24.61
N ARG A 146 62.10 -3.54 -25.68
CA ARG A 146 62.47 -4.29 -26.92
C ARG A 146 63.40 -5.48 -26.73
N LYS A 147 64.22 -5.47 -25.67
CA LYS A 147 65.19 -6.53 -25.34
C LYS A 147 64.61 -7.66 -24.50
N VAL A 148 63.43 -7.45 -23.91
CA VAL A 148 62.83 -8.34 -22.91
C VAL A 148 61.43 -8.82 -23.27
N LEU A 149 60.74 -8.16 -24.21
CA LEU A 149 59.36 -8.43 -24.59
C LEU A 149 59.23 -8.80 -26.07
N GLU A 150 58.53 -9.91 -26.35
CA GLU A 150 58.04 -10.28 -27.68
C GLU A 150 56.52 -10.53 -27.59
N VAL A 151 55.75 -10.03 -28.57
CA VAL A 151 54.29 -10.12 -28.56
C VAL A 151 53.76 -10.57 -29.92
N GLU A 152 52.76 -11.44 -29.92
CA GLU A 152 51.98 -11.81 -31.10
C GLU A 152 50.49 -11.62 -30.82
N PHE A 153 49.76 -11.02 -31.76
CA PHE A 153 48.32 -10.79 -31.66
C PHE A 153 47.55 -11.61 -32.68
N ARG A 154 46.31 -12.00 -32.30
CA ARG A 154 45.29 -12.58 -33.18
C ARG A 154 43.96 -11.93 -32.90
N THR A 155 43.26 -11.46 -33.94
CA THR A 155 41.99 -10.76 -33.81
C THR A 155 40.79 -11.70 -33.65
N GLY A 156 41.00 -13.02 -33.74
CA GLY A 156 39.95 -14.01 -33.49
C GLY A 156 39.15 -14.44 -34.71
N LYS A 157 39.75 -14.43 -35.91
CA LYS A 157 39.14 -14.97 -37.15
C LYS A 157 38.60 -16.39 -36.97
N ASN A 158 37.64 -16.79 -37.79
CA ASN A 158 37.15 -18.17 -37.82
C ASN A 158 37.07 -18.68 -39.28
N PRO A 159 37.95 -19.62 -39.70
CA PRO A 159 39.00 -20.27 -38.92
C PRO A 159 40.21 -19.35 -38.66
N ASN A 160 40.83 -19.50 -37.48
CA ASN A 160 42.06 -18.82 -37.08
C ASN A 160 43.30 -19.72 -37.33
N THR A 161 44.50 -19.20 -37.06
CA THR A 161 45.75 -19.96 -37.08
C THR A 161 46.40 -19.99 -35.71
N ALA A 162 47.10 -21.08 -35.37
CA ALA A 162 47.84 -21.16 -34.12
C ALA A 162 48.90 -20.05 -34.01
N LEU A 163 49.10 -19.55 -32.78
CA LEU A 163 50.12 -18.55 -32.44
C LEU A 163 51.52 -19.07 -32.81
N SER A 164 52.17 -18.42 -33.77
CA SER A 164 53.47 -18.80 -34.31
C SER A 164 54.61 -18.62 -33.32
N LEU A 165 54.53 -17.57 -32.48
CA LEU A 165 55.45 -17.28 -31.39
C LEU A 165 55.36 -18.34 -30.29
N ALA A 166 54.14 -18.74 -29.93
CA ALA A 166 53.91 -19.83 -28.99
C ALA A 166 54.44 -21.17 -29.54
N LYS A 167 54.14 -21.50 -30.80
CA LYS A 167 54.64 -22.71 -31.48
C LYS A 167 56.18 -22.76 -31.51
N ARG A 168 56.83 -21.62 -31.80
CA ARG A 168 58.30 -21.51 -31.79
C ARG A 168 58.87 -21.85 -30.41
N HIS A 169 58.34 -21.28 -29.34
CA HIS A 169 58.91 -21.43 -28.00
C HIS A 169 58.47 -22.71 -27.25
N LEU A 170 57.27 -23.24 -27.53
CA LEU A 170 56.70 -24.39 -26.82
C LEU A 170 56.84 -25.71 -27.60
N GLY A 171 57.12 -25.67 -28.90
CA GLY A 171 57.30 -26.87 -29.73
C GLY A 171 56.04 -27.73 -29.82
N SER A 172 56.15 -29.01 -29.48
CA SER A 172 55.05 -29.98 -29.53
C SER A 172 53.86 -29.64 -28.63
N ASP A 173 54.08 -28.87 -27.57
CA ASP A 173 53.05 -28.53 -26.57
C ASP A 173 52.05 -27.51 -27.11
N TRP A 174 52.39 -26.80 -28.20
CA TRP A 174 51.52 -25.87 -28.91
C TRP A 174 51.59 -26.10 -30.42
N ASN A 175 50.77 -27.04 -30.91
CA ASN A 175 50.67 -27.41 -32.32
C ASN A 175 49.53 -26.67 -33.07
N ASP A 176 49.36 -26.99 -34.37
CA ASP A 176 48.38 -26.33 -35.23
C ASP A 176 46.91 -26.62 -34.89
N ASN A 177 46.61 -27.47 -33.91
CA ASN A 177 45.25 -27.67 -33.41
C ASN A 177 44.79 -26.54 -32.48
N TYR A 178 45.72 -25.81 -31.83
CA TYR A 178 45.40 -24.72 -30.89
C TYR A 178 45.22 -23.38 -31.62
N LYS A 179 44.18 -23.30 -32.45
CA LYS A 179 43.93 -22.14 -33.33
C LYS A 179 43.24 -20.96 -32.64
N GLY A 180 42.43 -21.20 -31.61
CA GLY A 180 41.62 -20.14 -30.99
C GLY A 180 40.59 -19.55 -31.98
N ASN A 181 39.82 -20.40 -32.65
CA ASN A 181 38.81 -19.99 -33.63
C ASN A 181 37.72 -19.14 -32.96
N GLY A 182 37.47 -17.94 -33.49
CA GLY A 182 36.43 -17.06 -32.94
C GLY A 182 36.79 -16.43 -31.59
N ILE A 183 38.06 -16.44 -31.18
CA ILE A 183 38.51 -15.84 -29.92
C ILE A 183 39.73 -14.96 -30.20
N ALA A 184 39.64 -13.69 -29.82
CA ALA A 184 40.77 -12.78 -29.87
C ALA A 184 41.83 -13.22 -28.83
N THR A 185 43.06 -13.48 -29.28
CA THR A 185 44.13 -14.04 -28.46
C THR A 185 45.44 -13.28 -28.62
N MET A 186 46.30 -13.38 -27.62
CA MET A 186 47.62 -12.76 -27.59
C MET A 186 48.64 -13.70 -26.96
N CYS A 187 49.85 -13.77 -27.52
CA CYS A 187 51.00 -14.42 -26.91
C CYS A 187 52.00 -13.36 -26.46
N ILE A 188 52.44 -13.42 -25.21
CA ILE A 188 53.52 -12.60 -24.67
C ILE A 188 54.67 -13.53 -24.29
N VAL A 189 55.89 -13.20 -24.72
CA VAL A 189 57.11 -13.87 -24.28
C VAL A 189 57.99 -12.86 -23.54
N LEU A 190 58.26 -13.16 -22.27
CA LEU A 190 59.08 -12.34 -21.38
C LEU A 190 60.42 -13.02 -21.15
N ARG A 191 61.53 -12.31 -21.36
CA ARG A 191 62.89 -12.79 -21.04
C ARG A 191 63.26 -12.36 -19.62
N ARG A 192 63.71 -13.31 -18.81
CA ARG A 192 64.30 -13.08 -17.49
C ARG A 192 65.79 -12.74 -17.65
N ASP A 193 66.21 -11.60 -17.14
CA ASP A 193 67.62 -11.24 -17.02
C ASP A 193 67.93 -10.53 -15.69
N ASP A 194 69.02 -10.96 -15.06
CA ASP A 194 69.42 -10.48 -13.73
C ASP A 194 69.87 -9.01 -13.72
N LYS A 195 70.06 -8.40 -14.91
CA LYS A 195 70.48 -7.01 -15.08
C LYS A 195 69.31 -6.01 -15.24
N SER A 196 68.09 -6.46 -15.55
CA SER A 196 66.94 -5.54 -15.74
C SER A 196 66.35 -5.01 -14.43
N LEU A 197 66.50 -5.77 -13.34
CA LEU A 197 66.13 -5.34 -11.99
C LEU A 197 66.95 -4.13 -11.52
N ALA A 198 68.18 -3.95 -12.04
CA ALA A 198 69.06 -2.84 -11.68
C ALA A 198 68.80 -1.56 -12.50
N ALA A 199 68.02 -1.63 -13.59
CA ALA A 199 67.73 -0.51 -14.49
C ALA A 199 66.34 0.11 -14.29
N GLY A 200 65.59 -0.29 -13.25
CA GLY A 200 64.27 0.25 -12.93
C GLY A 200 63.13 -0.22 -13.85
N VAL A 201 63.35 -1.26 -14.67
CA VAL A 201 62.31 -1.85 -15.55
C VAL A 201 61.47 -2.85 -14.72
N ASP A 202 60.65 -2.29 -13.84
CA ASP A 202 59.78 -3.01 -12.91
C ASP A 202 58.46 -3.44 -13.58
N ILE A 203 58.55 -4.34 -14.58
CA ILE A 203 57.39 -5.02 -15.23
C ILE A 203 57.62 -6.53 -15.44
N LEU A 204 58.60 -7.12 -14.74
CA LEU A 204 59.10 -8.50 -14.99
C LEU A 204 58.65 -9.49 -13.92
N GLN A 205 57.41 -9.37 -13.44
CA GLN A 205 56.85 -10.34 -12.50
C GLN A 205 56.06 -11.42 -13.25
N PRO A 206 56.15 -12.70 -12.84
CA PRO A 206 55.37 -13.77 -13.47
C PRO A 206 53.85 -13.52 -13.42
N ASN A 207 53.36 -12.67 -12.51
CA ASN A 207 51.94 -12.40 -12.29
C ASN A 207 51.54 -10.96 -12.67
N SER A 208 52.26 -10.34 -13.61
CA SER A 208 51.94 -8.99 -14.09
C SER A 208 50.50 -8.88 -14.61
N GLN A 209 49.85 -7.76 -14.32
CA GLN A 209 48.52 -7.43 -14.83
C GLN A 209 48.63 -7.02 -16.29
N VAL A 210 47.86 -7.66 -17.15
CA VAL A 210 47.84 -7.45 -18.59
C VAL A 210 46.46 -6.96 -19.01
N ALA A 211 46.43 -5.82 -19.70
CA ALA A 211 45.24 -5.24 -20.29
C ALA A 211 45.52 -4.73 -21.70
N VAL A 212 44.49 -4.66 -22.55
CA VAL A 212 44.61 -4.21 -23.93
C VAL A 212 43.48 -3.24 -24.28
N ASP A 213 43.82 -2.21 -25.06
CA ASP A 213 42.81 -1.39 -25.73
C ASP A 213 42.45 -2.06 -27.05
N VAL A 214 41.16 -2.26 -27.31
CA VAL A 214 40.68 -2.92 -28.53
C VAL A 214 39.68 -2.05 -29.27
N CYS A 215 39.65 -2.18 -30.60
CA CYS A 215 38.49 -1.86 -31.40
C CYS A 215 37.68 -3.15 -31.53
N GLY A 216 36.53 -3.17 -30.88
CA GLY A 216 35.75 -4.35 -30.50
C GLY A 216 35.21 -5.18 -31.66
N LEU A 217 34.18 -5.96 -31.35
CA LEU A 217 33.64 -7.00 -32.21
C LEU A 217 33.18 -6.45 -33.56
N LYS A 218 33.55 -7.16 -34.64
CA LYS A 218 32.98 -6.93 -35.96
C LYS A 218 31.58 -7.52 -36.02
N ILE A 219 30.60 -6.66 -36.24
CA ILE A 219 29.18 -6.99 -36.26
C ILE A 219 28.55 -6.50 -37.55
N ARG A 220 27.32 -6.94 -37.83
CA ARG A 220 26.58 -6.49 -39.00
C ARG A 220 26.15 -5.03 -38.81
N ASN A 221 26.61 -4.16 -39.70
CA ASN A 221 26.06 -2.82 -39.86
C ASN A 221 24.69 -2.92 -40.56
N LEU A 222 23.63 -2.45 -39.91
CA LEU A 222 22.26 -2.56 -40.43
C LEU A 222 21.98 -1.72 -41.69
N GLU A 223 22.78 -0.70 -41.96
CA GLU A 223 22.61 0.17 -43.14
C GLU A 223 23.38 -0.35 -44.36
N THR A 224 24.61 -0.84 -44.17
CA THR A 224 25.49 -1.28 -45.27
C THR A 224 25.52 -2.80 -45.45
N ASN A 225 24.99 -3.57 -44.48
CA ASN A 225 25.15 -5.02 -44.35
C ASN A 225 26.62 -5.50 -44.25
N ALA A 226 27.60 -4.61 -44.12
CA ALA A 226 29.00 -4.98 -43.94
C ALA A 226 29.26 -5.52 -42.51
N ILE A 227 30.22 -6.44 -42.37
CA ILE A 227 30.70 -6.95 -41.08
C ILE A 227 31.91 -6.11 -40.64
N GLU A 228 31.68 -5.17 -39.74
CA GLU A 228 32.67 -4.19 -39.28
C GLU A 228 32.47 -3.81 -37.81
N ALA A 229 33.48 -3.23 -37.18
CA ALA A 229 33.34 -2.73 -35.81
C ALA A 229 32.40 -1.50 -35.81
N SER A 230 31.29 -1.58 -35.08
CA SER A 230 30.33 -0.47 -34.97
C SER A 230 30.37 0.15 -33.58
N THR A 231 30.41 1.48 -33.54
CA THR A 231 30.19 2.29 -32.32
C THR A 231 28.75 2.74 -32.17
N ASN A 232 27.84 2.32 -33.06
CA ASN A 232 26.42 2.64 -32.96
C ASN A 232 25.71 1.60 -32.06
N GLY A 233 25.09 2.06 -30.98
CA GLY A 233 24.41 1.19 -30.03
C GLY A 233 23.29 0.34 -30.66
N VAL A 234 22.66 0.80 -31.75
CA VAL A 234 21.57 0.06 -32.40
C VAL A 234 22.07 -1.18 -33.15
N ASP A 235 23.21 -1.08 -33.84
CA ASP A 235 23.85 -2.23 -34.50
C ASP A 235 24.25 -3.28 -33.44
N GLN A 236 24.78 -2.81 -32.30
CA GLN A 236 25.18 -3.66 -31.17
C GLN A 236 23.99 -4.37 -30.52
N ILE A 237 22.87 -3.66 -30.31
CA ILE A 237 21.63 -4.26 -29.79
C ILE A 237 21.09 -5.30 -30.77
N PHE A 238 21.04 -5.00 -32.06
CA PHE A 238 20.55 -5.96 -33.06
C PHE A 238 21.42 -7.23 -33.10
N HIS A 239 22.74 -7.07 -33.03
CA HIS A 239 23.66 -8.20 -32.92
C HIS A 239 23.44 -8.99 -31.63
N TYR A 240 23.29 -8.32 -30.49
CA TYR A 240 23.03 -8.98 -29.20
C TYR A 240 21.67 -9.69 -29.15
N LEU A 241 20.64 -9.18 -29.84
CA LEU A 241 19.34 -9.85 -29.95
C LEU A 241 19.43 -11.12 -30.81
N THR A 242 20.14 -11.07 -31.94
CA THR A 242 20.17 -12.17 -32.93
C THR A 242 21.25 -13.22 -32.65
N ASN A 243 22.25 -12.92 -31.82
CA ASN A 243 23.35 -13.85 -31.55
C ASN A 243 22.91 -15.05 -30.70
N GLU A 244 23.22 -16.26 -31.15
CA GLU A 244 22.85 -17.52 -30.48
C GLU A 244 23.83 -17.94 -29.37
N LYS A 245 25.06 -17.40 -29.34
CA LYS A 245 26.13 -17.84 -28.43
C LYS A 245 26.10 -17.11 -27.09
N TYR A 246 25.88 -15.80 -27.10
CA TYR A 246 25.87 -14.95 -25.88
C TYR A 246 24.70 -13.95 -25.87
N GLY A 247 23.87 -13.95 -26.90
CA GLY A 247 22.71 -13.08 -27.07
C GLY A 247 21.38 -13.76 -26.75
N LEU A 248 20.27 -13.13 -27.12
CA LEU A 248 18.91 -13.66 -26.86
C LEU A 248 18.45 -14.68 -27.91
N SER A 249 19.21 -14.88 -29.00
CA SER A 249 18.84 -15.80 -30.09
C SER A 249 17.47 -15.51 -30.71
N VAL A 250 17.07 -14.23 -30.79
CA VAL A 250 15.79 -13.81 -31.35
C VAL A 250 15.82 -13.94 -32.88
N PRO A 251 14.88 -14.67 -33.49
CA PRO A 251 14.75 -14.74 -34.94
C PRO A 251 14.49 -13.35 -35.54
N ILE A 252 15.12 -13.05 -36.68
CA ILE A 252 15.06 -11.72 -37.30
C ILE A 252 13.61 -11.34 -37.68
N GLU A 253 12.76 -12.31 -38.02
CA GLU A 253 11.34 -12.12 -38.34
C GLU A 253 10.51 -11.54 -37.18
N ASN A 254 10.97 -11.72 -35.95
CA ASN A 254 10.36 -11.18 -34.73
C ASN A 254 10.90 -9.79 -34.37
N ILE A 255 11.78 -9.23 -35.20
CA ILE A 255 12.36 -7.90 -35.01
C ILE A 255 11.86 -6.97 -36.12
N ASN A 256 11.34 -5.81 -35.74
CA ASN A 256 10.97 -4.75 -36.66
C ASN A 256 12.24 -4.00 -37.12
N VAL A 257 12.92 -4.54 -38.15
CA VAL A 257 14.19 -4.01 -38.67
C VAL A 257 14.07 -2.54 -39.13
N ASP A 258 12.91 -2.12 -39.66
CA ASP A 258 12.69 -0.74 -40.10
C ASP A 258 12.75 0.25 -38.93
N SER A 259 12.19 -0.13 -37.77
CA SER A 259 12.28 0.69 -36.55
C SER A 259 13.74 0.85 -36.09
N PHE A 260 14.54 -0.22 -36.13
CA PHE A 260 15.95 -0.19 -35.79
C PHE A 260 16.74 0.69 -36.78
N LEU A 261 16.48 0.56 -38.09
CA LEU A 261 17.14 1.39 -39.10
C LEU A 261 16.84 2.89 -38.90
N LYS A 262 15.59 3.23 -38.55
CA LYS A 262 15.17 4.60 -38.26
C LYS A 262 15.93 5.16 -37.05
N VAL A 263 15.93 4.44 -35.93
CA VAL A 263 16.63 4.87 -34.70
C VAL A 263 18.14 4.95 -34.95
N ARG A 264 18.73 3.99 -35.67
CA ARG A 264 20.16 4.00 -36.01
C ARG A 264 20.58 5.28 -36.71
N LYS A 265 19.78 5.75 -37.70
CA LYS A 265 20.04 7.01 -38.42
C LYS A 265 19.96 8.21 -37.49
N GLN A 266 18.99 8.24 -36.57
CA GLN A 266 18.86 9.32 -35.59
C GLN A 266 20.04 9.34 -34.60
N VAL A 267 20.44 8.19 -34.08
CA VAL A 267 21.62 8.03 -33.19
C VAL A 267 22.89 8.56 -33.86
N ARG A 268 23.07 8.26 -35.16
CA ARG A 268 24.18 8.79 -35.96
C ARG A 268 24.11 10.31 -36.12
N GLN A 269 22.93 10.88 -36.35
CA GLN A 269 22.74 12.34 -36.48
C GLN A 269 23.01 13.10 -35.18
N MET A 270 22.76 12.48 -34.03
CA MET A 270 23.00 13.07 -32.71
C MET A 270 24.43 12.89 -32.19
N ASP A 271 25.29 12.19 -32.95
CA ASP A 271 26.67 11.88 -32.58
C ASP A 271 26.79 11.12 -31.24
N LEU A 272 25.91 10.13 -31.04
CA LEU A 272 25.91 9.29 -29.83
C LEU A 272 26.62 7.97 -30.12
N HIS A 273 27.58 7.62 -29.27
CA HIS A 273 28.39 6.42 -29.43
C HIS A 273 28.20 5.45 -28.25
N SER A 274 28.34 4.16 -28.56
CA SER A 274 28.31 3.05 -27.59
C SER A 274 29.63 2.29 -27.66
N ASN A 275 30.37 2.33 -26.56
CA ASN A 275 31.73 1.83 -26.43
C ASN A 275 31.86 1.19 -25.05
N GLY A 276 32.01 -0.13 -24.97
CA GLY A 276 32.02 -0.82 -23.68
C GLY A 276 31.96 -2.32 -23.84
N ALA A 277 31.64 -3.00 -22.75
CA ALA A 277 31.55 -4.45 -22.71
C ALA A 277 30.28 -4.90 -22.00
N CYS A 278 29.69 -5.99 -22.47
CA CYS A 278 28.58 -6.63 -21.77
C CYS A 278 29.08 -7.27 -20.48
N ASP A 279 28.32 -7.11 -19.39
CA ASP A 279 28.59 -7.81 -18.14
C ASP A 279 28.14 -9.28 -18.28
N PRO A 280 29.04 -10.26 -18.14
CA PRO A 280 28.69 -11.67 -18.22
C PRO A 280 27.82 -12.16 -17.04
N ASN A 281 27.75 -11.41 -15.94
CA ASN A 281 26.93 -11.72 -14.77
C ASN A 281 25.57 -11.01 -14.78
N ALA A 282 25.40 -9.99 -15.62
CA ALA A 282 24.14 -9.27 -15.76
C ALA A 282 23.14 -10.07 -16.59
N SER A 283 21.86 -9.86 -16.31
CA SER A 283 20.77 -10.37 -17.14
C SER A 283 20.80 -9.78 -18.54
N PHE A 284 20.20 -10.47 -19.50
CA PHE A 284 20.00 -9.95 -20.85
C PHE A 284 19.33 -8.56 -20.84
N LYS A 285 18.36 -8.36 -19.93
CA LYS A 285 17.67 -7.08 -19.75
C LYS A 285 18.65 -5.97 -19.34
N GLU A 286 19.47 -6.21 -18.31
CA GLU A 286 20.45 -5.22 -17.83
C GLU A 286 21.46 -4.86 -18.92
N ASN A 287 22.02 -5.83 -19.65
CA ASN A 287 22.93 -5.57 -20.77
C ASN A 287 22.26 -4.77 -21.91
N LEU A 288 21.02 -5.11 -22.28
CA LEU A 288 20.25 -4.36 -23.27
C LEU A 288 19.93 -2.94 -22.79
N THR A 289 19.60 -2.76 -21.51
CA THR A 289 19.38 -1.45 -20.90
C THR A 289 20.65 -0.61 -20.96
N SER A 290 21.81 -1.15 -20.60
CA SER A 290 23.09 -0.44 -20.66
C SER A 290 23.49 -0.03 -22.10
N LEU A 291 23.18 -0.85 -23.10
CA LEU A 291 23.38 -0.49 -24.51
C LEU A 291 22.43 0.63 -24.95
N MET A 292 21.15 0.53 -24.60
CA MET A 292 20.14 1.55 -24.94
C MET A 292 20.35 2.88 -24.21
N GLN A 293 20.93 2.87 -23.01
CA GLN A 293 21.26 4.08 -22.23
C GLN A 293 22.18 5.03 -22.99
N THR A 294 23.00 4.51 -23.91
CA THR A 294 23.94 5.34 -24.69
C THR A 294 23.24 6.32 -25.62
N PHE A 295 21.98 6.07 -25.99
CA PHE A 295 21.25 6.94 -26.90
C PHE A 295 19.80 7.22 -26.49
N GLY A 296 19.32 6.66 -25.38
CA GLY A 296 17.94 6.84 -24.94
C GLY A 296 16.94 5.94 -25.69
N GLY A 297 17.24 4.65 -25.85
CA GLY A 297 16.39 3.71 -26.60
C GLY A 297 15.23 3.12 -25.81
N VAL A 298 14.03 3.08 -26.38
CA VAL A 298 12.86 2.40 -25.81
C VAL A 298 12.48 1.21 -26.68
N MET A 299 12.57 0.01 -26.10
CA MET A 299 12.30 -1.25 -26.78
C MET A 299 11.06 -1.92 -26.20
N PHE A 300 10.10 -2.23 -27.05
CA PHE A 300 8.81 -2.81 -26.67
C PHE A 300 8.32 -3.77 -27.76
N GLU A 301 7.34 -4.59 -27.41
CA GLU A 301 6.67 -5.46 -28.37
C GLU A 301 5.50 -4.70 -29.02
N SER A 302 5.50 -4.61 -30.35
CA SER A 302 4.42 -4.03 -31.16
C SER A 302 3.97 -5.07 -32.18
N PHE A 303 2.69 -5.48 -32.14
CA PHE A 303 2.12 -6.47 -33.06
C PHE A 303 2.96 -7.76 -33.21
N GLY A 304 3.47 -8.31 -32.11
CA GLY A 304 4.28 -9.54 -32.11
C GLY A 304 5.72 -9.35 -32.58
N ARG A 305 6.19 -8.11 -32.78
CA ARG A 305 7.57 -7.80 -33.17
C ARG A 305 8.24 -6.84 -32.20
N ILE A 306 9.49 -7.12 -31.86
CA ILE A 306 10.36 -6.23 -31.09
C ILE A 306 10.60 -4.96 -31.91
N THR A 307 10.21 -3.82 -31.36
CA THR A 307 10.27 -2.51 -31.98
C THR A 307 11.11 -1.59 -31.11
N LEU A 308 12.01 -0.81 -31.74
CA LEU A 308 12.87 0.15 -31.06
C LEU A 308 12.47 1.57 -31.45
N LYS A 309 12.24 2.43 -30.46
CA LYS A 309 12.06 3.87 -30.63
C LYS A 309 13.11 4.64 -29.86
N LEU A 310 13.29 5.90 -30.24
CA LEU A 310 14.19 6.83 -29.58
C LEU A 310 13.41 7.72 -28.61
N ASP A 311 13.96 7.93 -27.43
CA ASP A 311 13.43 8.85 -26.46
C ASP A 311 13.88 10.30 -26.73
N ALA A 312 13.25 10.88 -27.75
CA ALA A 312 13.54 12.23 -28.25
C ALA A 312 12.21 12.98 -28.51
N PRO A 313 12.25 14.28 -28.87
CA PRO A 313 11.06 15.00 -29.30
C PRO A 313 10.38 14.31 -30.49
N ASP A 314 9.07 14.14 -30.42
CA ASP A 314 8.23 13.63 -31.50
C ASP A 314 6.98 14.51 -31.68
N ILE A 315 6.33 14.35 -32.83
CA ILE A 315 5.09 15.04 -33.21
C ILE A 315 3.87 14.26 -32.76
N VAL A 316 2.73 14.95 -32.58
CA VAL A 316 1.45 14.34 -32.22
C VAL A 316 1.00 13.37 -33.32
N LYS A 317 0.73 12.11 -32.95
CA LYS A 317 0.26 11.04 -33.85
C LYS A 317 -1.24 10.88 -33.84
N HIS A 318 -1.84 10.97 -32.65
CA HIS A 318 -3.27 10.78 -32.43
C HIS A 318 -3.80 11.86 -31.49
N THR A 319 -5.07 12.23 -31.68
CA THR A 319 -5.76 13.23 -30.87
C THR A 319 -6.97 12.57 -30.22
N PHE A 320 -7.12 12.76 -28.91
CA PHE A 320 -8.21 12.23 -28.11
C PHE A 320 -9.05 13.37 -27.51
N ASN A 321 -10.36 13.20 -27.55
CA ASN A 321 -11.36 14.09 -26.99
C ASN A 321 -12.50 13.30 -26.34
N GLU A 322 -13.49 13.97 -25.77
CA GLU A 322 -14.65 13.33 -25.14
C GLU A 322 -15.49 12.45 -26.10
N ASP A 323 -15.38 12.65 -27.41
CA ASP A 323 -16.11 11.86 -28.41
C ASP A 323 -15.43 10.49 -28.70
N ASN A 324 -14.10 10.43 -28.63
CA ASN A 324 -13.32 9.23 -28.98
C ASN A 324 -12.70 8.49 -27.77
N ILE A 325 -12.80 9.09 -26.59
CA ILE A 325 -12.61 8.41 -25.31
C ILE A 325 -13.94 7.74 -24.95
N MET A 326 -13.92 6.41 -24.75
CA MET A 326 -15.15 5.69 -24.41
C MET A 326 -15.67 6.10 -23.03
N MET A 327 -16.99 6.16 -22.87
CA MET A 327 -17.65 6.44 -21.60
C MET A 327 -17.16 5.48 -20.49
N GLY A 328 -16.30 6.02 -19.62
CA GLY A 328 -15.62 5.35 -18.53
C GLY A 328 -14.79 6.38 -17.77
N LYS A 329 -14.40 6.11 -16.51
CA LYS A 329 -13.62 7.08 -15.73
C LYS A 329 -12.24 7.27 -16.35
N VAL A 330 -12.00 8.43 -16.98
CA VAL A 330 -10.64 8.93 -17.28
C VAL A 330 -9.92 9.10 -15.95
N SER A 331 -8.76 8.47 -15.81
CA SER A 331 -7.95 8.56 -14.60
C SER A 331 -6.76 9.46 -14.86
N LEU A 332 -6.73 10.63 -14.22
CA LEU A 332 -5.54 11.46 -14.08
C LEU A 332 -4.93 11.22 -12.70
N LYS A 333 -3.65 10.85 -12.65
CA LYS A 333 -2.92 10.60 -11.40
C LYS A 333 -1.61 11.38 -11.42
N THR A 334 -1.35 12.11 -10.33
CA THR A 334 0.01 12.53 -9.98
C THR A 334 0.73 11.28 -9.46
N GLY A 335 1.72 10.77 -10.19
CA GLY A 335 2.52 9.66 -9.67
C GLY A 335 3.24 10.10 -8.40
N GLY A 336 3.36 9.19 -7.44
CA GLY A 336 3.93 9.49 -6.12
C GLY A 336 5.41 9.90 -6.14
N THR A 337 5.98 10.10 -4.95
CA THR A 337 7.38 10.53 -4.73
C THR A 337 8.45 9.56 -5.23
N ASN A 338 8.10 8.34 -5.62
CA ASN A 338 9.06 7.25 -5.86
C ASN A 338 9.95 7.41 -7.11
N GLY A 339 9.76 8.45 -7.93
CA GLY A 339 10.68 8.74 -9.04
C GLY A 339 10.99 10.20 -9.31
N TYR A 340 10.64 11.09 -8.38
CA TYR A 340 11.18 12.44 -8.40
C TYR A 340 12.60 12.45 -7.83
N PHE A 341 13.52 13.10 -8.52
CA PHE A 341 14.88 13.37 -8.07
C PHE A 341 15.31 14.72 -8.62
N ASN A 342 15.96 15.53 -7.80
CA ASN A 342 16.44 16.86 -8.22
C ASN A 342 17.89 16.81 -8.70
N THR A 343 18.60 15.71 -8.42
CA THR A 343 20.02 15.51 -8.74
C THR A 343 20.28 14.15 -9.40
N ILE A 344 21.13 14.10 -10.42
CA ILE A 344 21.69 12.88 -11.01
C ILE A 344 23.18 12.79 -10.69
N ASN A 345 23.64 11.62 -10.23
CA ASN A 345 25.06 11.26 -10.24
C ASN A 345 25.30 10.27 -11.38
N ALA A 346 25.95 10.72 -12.45
CA ALA A 346 26.28 9.90 -13.61
C ALA A 346 27.72 9.39 -13.50
N MET A 347 27.88 8.07 -13.44
CA MET A 347 29.20 7.42 -13.43
C MET A 347 29.56 6.93 -14.83
N TYR A 348 30.77 7.21 -15.30
CA TYR A 348 31.27 6.69 -16.58
C TYR A 348 32.78 6.50 -16.52
N GLN A 349 33.35 5.76 -17.47
CA GLN A 349 34.81 5.61 -17.60
C GLN A 349 35.33 6.52 -18.69
N GLU A 350 36.37 7.31 -18.39
CA GLU A 350 36.90 8.28 -19.34
C GLU A 350 38.23 7.82 -19.96
N PRO A 351 38.30 7.58 -21.29
CA PRO A 351 39.52 7.14 -21.95
C PRO A 351 40.68 8.14 -21.90
N SER A 352 40.40 9.44 -21.78
CA SER A 352 41.41 10.51 -21.77
C SER A 352 42.34 10.42 -20.56
N ILE A 353 41.84 9.89 -19.45
CA ILE A 353 42.51 9.68 -18.16
C ILE A 353 42.66 8.19 -17.84
N ASP A 354 42.92 7.38 -18.87
CA ASP A 354 43.24 5.96 -18.76
C ASP A 354 42.08 5.06 -18.28
N TYR A 355 40.85 5.39 -18.71
CA TYR A 355 39.62 4.67 -18.38
C TYR A 355 39.27 4.65 -16.88
N SER A 356 39.78 5.60 -16.09
CA SER A 356 39.36 5.76 -14.70
C SER A 356 37.88 6.12 -14.62
N GLU A 357 37.19 5.60 -13.59
CA GLU A 357 35.82 5.95 -13.29
C GLU A 357 35.73 7.41 -12.84
N GLN A 358 34.76 8.13 -13.39
CA GLN A 358 34.42 9.51 -13.06
C GLN A 358 32.96 9.57 -12.66
N MET A 359 32.67 10.35 -11.62
CA MET A 359 31.30 10.65 -11.19
C MET A 359 31.00 12.13 -11.44
N LEU A 360 30.03 12.40 -12.31
CA LEU A 360 29.56 13.75 -12.60
C LEU A 360 28.19 13.97 -11.96
N ARG A 361 28.03 15.11 -11.29
CA ARG A 361 26.77 15.50 -10.65
C ARG A 361 26.03 16.55 -11.47
N TYR A 362 24.73 16.38 -11.62
CA TYR A 362 23.83 17.29 -12.34
C TYR A 362 22.65 17.66 -11.43
N PRO A 363 22.45 18.95 -11.06
CA PRO A 363 23.25 20.11 -11.46
C PRO A 363 24.65 20.07 -10.84
N ALA A 364 25.64 20.66 -11.51
CA ALA A 364 27.01 20.72 -11.00
C ALA A 364 27.12 21.58 -9.73
N ASP A 365 26.31 22.64 -9.63
CA ASP A 365 26.19 23.51 -8.46
C ASP A 365 24.89 23.19 -7.72
N ALA A 366 24.98 22.35 -6.69
CA ALA A 366 23.83 21.95 -5.89
C ALA A 366 23.39 23.00 -4.86
N GLU A 367 24.25 23.97 -4.53
CA GLU A 367 23.99 24.98 -3.48
C GLU A 367 23.17 26.17 -4.00
N ASN A 368 23.34 26.51 -5.28
CA ASN A 368 22.62 27.61 -5.93
C ASN A 368 21.46 27.15 -6.82
N ASP A 369 21.26 25.86 -7.00
CA ASP A 369 20.15 25.35 -7.80
C ASP A 369 18.79 25.65 -7.13
N ALA A 370 17.90 26.29 -7.88
CA ALA A 370 16.63 26.77 -7.37
C ALA A 370 15.67 25.62 -6.99
N THR A 371 15.76 24.45 -7.64
CA THR A 371 14.93 23.28 -7.28
C THR A 371 15.39 22.63 -5.99
N ILE A 372 16.70 22.55 -5.76
CA ILE A 372 17.25 21.99 -4.50
C ILE A 372 16.91 22.92 -3.32
N ARG A 373 16.96 24.23 -3.50
CA ARG A 373 16.53 25.21 -2.48
C ARG A 373 15.06 25.09 -2.13
N GLN A 374 14.20 24.88 -3.12
CA GLN A 374 12.77 24.64 -2.91
C GLN A 374 12.51 23.34 -2.14
N ASP A 375 13.22 22.26 -2.49
CA ASP A 375 13.06 20.95 -1.85
C ASP A 375 13.68 20.87 -0.45
N GLY A 376 14.61 21.77 -0.12
CA GLY A 376 15.33 21.82 1.15
C GLY A 376 16.31 20.65 1.39
N ARG A 377 16.47 19.75 0.43
CA ARG A 377 17.39 18.59 0.48
C ARG A 377 17.78 18.10 -0.90
N ILE A 378 18.94 17.43 -0.98
CA ILE A 378 19.40 16.74 -2.18
C ILE A 378 18.70 15.37 -2.28
N ILE A 379 17.99 15.13 -3.38
CA ILE A 379 17.37 13.85 -3.73
C ILE A 379 18.11 13.34 -4.97
N ALA A 380 19.16 12.55 -4.73
CA ALA A 380 20.04 12.08 -5.78
C ALA A 380 19.61 10.72 -6.33
N LYS A 381 19.74 10.55 -7.64
CA LYS A 381 19.65 9.26 -8.33
C LYS A 381 20.98 8.93 -9.02
N ASP A 382 21.51 7.76 -8.71
CA ASP A 382 22.78 7.27 -9.24
C ASP A 382 22.53 6.44 -10.50
N ILE A 383 23.27 6.73 -11.57
CA ILE A 383 23.19 6.02 -12.86
C ILE A 383 24.60 5.71 -13.35
N GLU A 384 24.86 4.45 -13.66
CA GLU A 384 26.12 3.98 -14.25
C GLU A 384 26.01 3.83 -15.77
N TYR A 385 26.75 4.64 -16.51
CA TYR A 385 26.81 4.62 -17.97
C TYR A 385 28.01 3.80 -18.47
N ARG A 386 27.90 2.47 -18.38
CA ARG A 386 28.97 1.53 -18.75
C ARG A 386 29.50 1.67 -20.19
N PHE A 387 28.61 1.98 -21.14
CA PHE A 387 28.94 2.07 -22.58
C PHE A 387 29.19 3.50 -23.09
N VAL A 388 29.11 4.52 -22.23
CA VAL A 388 29.40 5.91 -22.62
C VAL A 388 30.81 6.26 -22.15
N LYS A 389 31.62 6.82 -23.05
CA LYS A 389 33.04 7.14 -22.82
C LYS A 389 33.38 8.61 -23.03
N SER A 390 32.39 9.46 -23.27
CA SER A 390 32.56 10.89 -23.54
C SER A 390 31.74 11.73 -22.56
N LYS A 391 32.40 12.71 -21.91
CA LYS A 391 31.74 13.68 -21.03
C LYS A 391 30.59 14.42 -21.72
N ALA A 392 30.78 14.86 -22.97
CA ALA A 392 29.77 15.64 -23.69
C ALA A 392 28.49 14.83 -23.97
N GLN A 393 28.60 13.51 -24.10
CA GLN A 393 27.45 12.62 -24.25
C GLN A 393 26.72 12.45 -22.90
N ILE A 394 27.46 12.29 -21.81
CA ILE A 394 26.90 12.24 -20.44
C ILE A 394 26.18 13.55 -20.09
N ASP A 395 26.77 14.70 -20.39
CA ASP A 395 26.16 16.02 -20.13
C ASP A 395 24.76 16.12 -20.76
N LYS A 396 24.57 15.58 -21.97
CA LYS A 396 23.26 15.54 -22.64
C LYS A 396 22.32 14.54 -21.98
N LEU A 397 22.75 13.28 -21.82
CA LEU A 397 21.89 12.20 -21.33
C LEU A 397 21.47 12.43 -19.88
N ALA A 398 22.40 12.78 -18.99
CA ALA A 398 22.12 13.01 -17.58
C ALA A 398 21.21 14.23 -17.35
N SER A 399 21.38 15.31 -18.12
CA SER A 399 20.46 16.46 -18.07
C SER A 399 19.06 16.10 -18.54
N ILE A 400 18.91 15.36 -19.64
CA ILE A 400 17.59 14.89 -20.12
C ILE A 400 16.91 14.00 -19.06
N GLU A 401 17.66 13.09 -18.43
CA GLU A 401 17.12 12.25 -17.37
C GLU A 401 16.69 13.07 -16.14
N ARG A 402 17.47 14.08 -15.74
CA ARG A 402 17.07 15.04 -14.72
C ARG A 402 15.80 15.78 -15.11
N ASN A 403 15.69 16.24 -16.36
CA ASN A 403 14.50 16.95 -16.84
C ASN A 403 13.23 16.10 -16.77
N LYS A 404 13.33 14.81 -17.06
CA LYS A 404 12.19 13.87 -16.98
C LYS A 404 11.66 13.69 -15.57
N SER A 405 12.47 13.91 -14.52
CA SER A 405 11.99 13.82 -13.13
C SER A 405 10.89 14.83 -12.81
N ARG A 406 10.81 15.93 -13.59
CA ARG A 406 9.79 16.96 -13.48
C ARG A 406 8.43 16.53 -14.06
N ILE A 407 8.40 15.49 -14.90
CA ILE A 407 7.17 14.93 -15.46
C ILE A 407 6.60 13.95 -14.44
N THR A 408 5.46 14.29 -13.85
CA THR A 408 4.84 13.48 -12.79
C THR A 408 3.39 13.08 -13.07
N GLN A 409 2.77 13.64 -14.09
CA GLN A 409 1.37 13.36 -14.40
C GLN A 409 1.23 12.15 -15.31
N VAL A 410 0.26 11.30 -14.99
CA VAL A 410 -0.09 10.09 -15.75
C VAL A 410 -1.59 10.10 -16.01
N ILE A 411 -1.97 9.94 -17.27
CA ILE A 411 -3.35 9.79 -17.69
C ILE A 411 -3.59 8.35 -18.16
N SER A 412 -4.79 7.82 -17.88
CA SER A 412 -5.24 6.57 -18.46
C SER A 412 -6.72 6.62 -18.80
N PHE A 413 -7.06 6.12 -19.99
CA PHE A 413 -8.42 6.08 -20.51
C PHE A 413 -8.59 4.92 -21.49
N MET A 414 -9.84 4.54 -21.75
CA MET A 414 -10.18 3.50 -22.73
C MET A 414 -10.66 4.14 -24.04
N THR A 415 -10.28 3.54 -25.16
CA THR A 415 -10.70 3.97 -26.49
C THR A 415 -10.83 2.76 -27.42
N THR A 416 -11.67 2.89 -28.45
CA THR A 416 -11.72 1.96 -29.60
C THR A 416 -11.07 2.55 -30.85
N ASP A 417 -10.75 3.84 -30.81
CA ASP A 417 -10.08 4.56 -31.87
C ASP A 417 -8.55 4.44 -31.74
N ALA A 418 -7.84 4.70 -32.84
CA ALA A 418 -6.37 4.67 -32.89
C ALA A 418 -5.72 3.30 -32.58
N PHE A 419 -6.24 2.21 -33.16
CA PHE A 419 -5.63 0.87 -33.03
C PHE A 419 -4.18 0.77 -33.51
N THR A 420 -3.77 1.70 -34.39
CA THR A 420 -2.38 1.85 -34.87
C THR A 420 -1.45 2.56 -33.89
N ALA A 421 -1.96 3.10 -32.78
CA ALA A 421 -1.13 3.73 -31.76
C ALA A 421 -0.13 2.73 -31.19
N GLU A 422 1.12 3.15 -31.08
CA GLU A 422 2.19 2.35 -30.51
C GLU A 422 2.67 2.94 -29.18
N VAL A 423 3.33 2.10 -28.38
CA VAL A 423 4.05 2.58 -27.20
C VAL A 423 5.07 3.65 -27.64
N TRP A 424 5.25 4.66 -26.80
CA TRP A 424 6.11 5.82 -27.01
C TRP A 424 5.64 6.88 -28.02
N ASP A 425 4.47 6.72 -28.64
CA ASP A 425 3.89 7.78 -29.47
C ASP A 425 3.44 8.98 -28.62
N VAL A 426 3.51 10.17 -29.21
CA VAL A 426 2.97 11.40 -28.60
C VAL A 426 1.53 11.59 -29.07
N ILE A 427 0.64 11.87 -28.13
CA ILE A 427 -0.79 12.08 -28.34
C ILE A 427 -1.21 13.43 -27.76
N SER A 428 -2.28 14.00 -28.30
CA SER A 428 -2.96 15.16 -27.72
C SER A 428 -4.26 14.71 -27.05
N VAL A 429 -4.55 15.25 -25.87
CA VAL A 429 -5.80 15.00 -25.14
C VAL A 429 -6.48 16.32 -24.80
N THR A 430 -7.75 16.44 -25.17
CA THR A 430 -8.66 17.52 -24.78
C THR A 430 -9.82 16.94 -23.98
N TYR A 431 -10.02 17.40 -22.75
CA TYR A 431 -11.07 16.91 -21.86
C TYR A 431 -11.45 18.02 -20.88
N ASP A 432 -12.66 18.56 -21.00
CA ASP A 432 -13.04 19.84 -20.40
C ASP A 432 -13.22 19.72 -18.88
N GLU A 433 -13.78 18.61 -18.38
CA GLU A 433 -13.97 18.39 -16.93
C GLU A 433 -12.63 18.34 -16.18
N LEU A 434 -11.56 17.89 -16.85
CA LEU A 434 -10.20 17.81 -16.29
C LEU A 434 -9.34 19.03 -16.64
N LYS A 435 -9.93 20.05 -17.29
CA LYS A 435 -9.24 21.26 -17.80
C LYS A 435 -8.05 20.94 -18.72
N LEU A 436 -8.11 19.82 -19.43
CA LEU A 436 -7.11 19.42 -20.40
C LEU A 436 -7.45 20.08 -21.74
N ASN A 437 -6.62 21.02 -22.21
CA ASN A 437 -6.80 21.65 -23.52
C ASN A 437 -5.58 21.40 -24.40
N ASN A 438 -5.73 20.54 -25.41
CA ASN A 438 -4.65 20.12 -26.31
C ASN A 438 -3.38 19.71 -25.56
N SER A 439 -3.57 19.06 -24.41
CA SER A 439 -2.49 18.65 -23.52
C SER A 439 -1.72 17.49 -24.17
N LEU A 440 -0.39 17.55 -24.14
CA LEU A 440 0.43 16.56 -24.81
C LEU A 440 0.87 15.45 -23.85
N TRP A 441 0.75 14.20 -24.31
CA TRP A 441 1.07 13.01 -23.54
C TRP A 441 1.89 12.04 -24.37
N ARG A 442 2.77 11.27 -23.73
CA ARG A 442 3.55 10.20 -24.34
C ARG A 442 3.05 8.86 -23.82
N ILE A 443 2.64 7.98 -24.74
CA ILE A 443 2.10 6.66 -24.38
C ILE A 443 3.19 5.81 -23.74
N THR A 444 2.94 5.31 -22.53
CA THR A 444 3.84 4.42 -21.79
C THR A 444 3.39 2.97 -21.83
N ALA A 445 2.08 2.71 -21.95
CA ALA A 445 1.52 1.37 -22.10
C ALA A 445 0.23 1.39 -22.93
N ILE A 446 -0.02 0.30 -23.66
CA ILE A 446 -1.27 0.04 -24.36
C ILE A 446 -1.69 -1.40 -24.04
N ASP A 447 -2.79 -1.56 -23.33
CA ASP A 447 -3.43 -2.86 -23.11
C ASP A 447 -4.53 -3.06 -24.15
N ARG A 448 -4.34 -4.01 -25.06
CA ARG A 448 -5.33 -4.35 -26.09
C ARG A 448 -6.09 -5.61 -25.65
N SER A 449 -7.41 -5.49 -25.47
CA SER A 449 -8.27 -6.65 -25.23
C SER A 449 -8.83 -7.17 -26.57
N ILE A 450 -8.66 -8.46 -26.81
CA ILE A 450 -9.23 -9.14 -27.98
C ILE A 450 -10.15 -10.26 -27.46
N ASP A 451 -11.16 -9.88 -26.67
CA ASP A 451 -12.22 -10.80 -26.33
C ASP A 451 -13.18 -10.93 -27.52
N SER A 452 -13.58 -12.17 -27.78
CA SER A 452 -14.31 -12.66 -28.96
C SER A 452 -15.36 -11.71 -29.55
N GLY A 453 -15.06 -11.12 -30.71
CA GLY A 453 -16.05 -10.72 -31.71
C GLY A 453 -16.56 -9.28 -31.72
N ILE A 454 -16.04 -8.37 -30.87
CA ILE A 454 -16.34 -6.93 -30.93
C ILE A 454 -15.03 -6.16 -31.12
N ALA A 455 -15.08 -5.06 -31.89
CA ALA A 455 -13.92 -4.21 -32.21
C ALA A 455 -13.06 -3.91 -30.96
N GLY A 456 -11.76 -4.17 -31.08
CA GLY A 456 -10.83 -4.28 -29.95
C GLY A 456 -10.73 -3.01 -29.12
N MET A 457 -11.18 -3.08 -27.87
CA MET A 457 -10.99 -2.01 -26.89
C MET A 457 -9.52 -1.99 -26.46
N MET A 458 -8.94 -0.80 -26.42
CA MET A 458 -7.61 -0.58 -25.87
C MET A 458 -7.65 0.39 -24.69
N THR A 459 -6.88 0.09 -23.65
CA THR A 459 -6.59 1.02 -22.57
C THR A 459 -5.25 1.67 -22.86
N ILE A 460 -5.25 3.00 -22.98
CA ILE A 460 -4.02 3.78 -23.13
C ILE A 460 -3.62 4.27 -21.74
N THR A 461 -2.33 4.13 -21.43
CA THR A 461 -1.69 4.83 -20.32
C THR A 461 -0.58 5.70 -20.88
N ALA A 462 -0.57 6.97 -20.52
CA ALA A 462 0.37 7.95 -21.03
C ALA A 462 0.87 8.87 -19.91
N THR A 463 2.12 9.32 -20.02
CA THR A 463 2.72 10.32 -19.13
C THR A 463 2.71 11.67 -19.80
N GLU A 464 2.68 12.76 -19.04
CA GLU A 464 2.75 14.12 -19.59
C GLU A 464 4.02 14.29 -20.46
N TYR A 465 3.92 15.07 -21.55
CA TYR A 465 5.00 15.25 -22.51
C TYR A 465 5.26 16.73 -22.82
N ASN A 466 6.53 17.13 -22.81
CA ASN A 466 6.99 18.41 -23.37
C ASN A 466 8.32 18.19 -24.09
N SER A 467 8.44 18.73 -25.31
CA SER A 467 9.63 18.63 -26.14
C SER A 467 10.87 19.30 -25.53
N GLN A 468 10.68 20.35 -24.72
CA GLN A 468 11.75 21.10 -24.06
C GLN A 468 12.56 20.25 -23.07
N VAL A 469 11.96 19.21 -22.49
CA VAL A 469 12.67 18.25 -21.61
C VAL A 469 13.87 17.61 -22.31
N TYR A 470 13.81 17.47 -23.64
CA TYR A 470 14.88 16.87 -24.45
C TYR A 470 15.79 17.91 -25.11
N THR A 471 15.33 19.15 -25.30
CA THR A 471 16.09 20.19 -26.02
C THR A 471 16.78 21.19 -25.10
N ASP A 472 16.25 21.44 -23.91
CA ASP A 472 16.82 22.35 -22.92
C ASP A 472 17.50 21.57 -21.79
N LEU A 473 18.82 21.54 -21.77
CA LEU A 473 19.61 20.81 -20.77
C LEU A 473 19.46 21.36 -19.34
N ASN A 474 18.95 22.59 -19.18
CA ASN A 474 18.71 23.25 -17.90
C ASN A 474 17.22 23.30 -17.55
N TYR A 475 16.36 22.57 -18.26
CA TYR A 475 14.92 22.61 -18.05
C TYR A 475 14.53 22.36 -16.58
N ALA A 476 15.15 21.38 -15.92
CA ALA A 476 14.93 21.10 -14.50
C ALA A 476 15.59 22.08 -13.52
N ALA A 477 16.42 23.03 -13.96
CA ALA A 477 17.03 24.02 -13.08
C ALA A 477 16.04 25.13 -12.67
N ASN A 478 14.98 25.34 -13.45
CA ASN A 478 13.92 26.28 -13.13
C ASN A 478 12.75 25.57 -12.41
N PRO A 479 12.40 25.97 -11.17
CA PRO A 479 11.24 25.47 -10.44
C PRO A 479 9.90 25.63 -11.16
N ASP A 480 9.80 26.61 -12.06
CA ASP A 480 8.56 26.96 -12.75
C ASP A 480 8.40 26.26 -14.10
N ASN A 481 9.46 25.63 -14.61
CA ASN A 481 9.39 24.87 -15.86
C ASN A 481 8.50 23.64 -15.66
N ARG A 482 7.28 23.72 -16.19
CA ARG A 482 6.29 22.64 -16.20
C ARG A 482 5.84 22.34 -17.61
N PRO A 483 5.63 21.06 -17.96
CA PRO A 483 5.38 20.67 -19.34
C PRO A 483 4.09 21.24 -19.95
N SER A 484 2.96 21.35 -19.22
CA SER A 484 1.66 21.54 -19.88
C SER A 484 0.67 22.56 -19.29
N GLY A 485 1.06 23.47 -18.39
CA GLY A 485 0.12 24.48 -17.84
C GLY A 485 -1.08 23.90 -17.06
N LEU A 486 -0.98 22.64 -16.62
CA LEU A 486 -1.94 22.01 -15.71
C LEU A 486 -1.75 22.54 -14.27
N PRO A 487 -2.79 22.49 -13.41
CA PRO A 487 -2.69 22.92 -12.02
C PRO A 487 -1.52 22.23 -11.33
N ASP A 488 -0.68 23.04 -10.73
CA ASP A 488 0.59 22.67 -10.14
C ASP A 488 0.45 21.55 -9.09
N SER A 489 0.98 20.36 -9.36
CA SER A 489 0.98 19.21 -8.43
C SER A 489 1.84 19.38 -7.17
N MET A 490 2.67 20.42 -7.14
CA MET A 490 3.58 20.82 -6.08
C MET A 490 3.14 22.11 -5.37
N THR A 491 1.99 22.70 -5.69
CA THR A 491 1.40 23.78 -4.88
C THR A 491 0.00 23.37 -4.46
N VAL A 492 -0.25 23.62 -3.18
CA VAL A 492 -1.54 23.41 -2.56
C VAL A 492 -2.03 24.77 -2.13
N GLN A 493 -3.27 25.12 -2.50
CA GLN A 493 -3.82 26.41 -2.14
C GLN A 493 -3.96 26.53 -0.63
N LYS A 494 -3.48 27.66 -0.08
CA LYS A 494 -3.55 27.90 1.36
C LYS A 494 -5.01 28.08 1.82
N PRO A 495 -5.34 27.63 3.04
CA PRO A 495 -6.61 27.96 3.66
C PRO A 495 -6.85 29.47 3.70
N THR A 496 -8.11 29.89 3.74
CA THR A 496 -8.53 31.28 3.94
C THR A 496 -9.50 31.37 5.09
N ASN A 497 -9.75 32.59 5.60
CA ASN A 497 -10.71 32.85 6.67
C ASN A 497 -10.54 31.93 7.89
N PHE A 498 -9.30 31.74 8.35
CA PHE A 498 -9.00 30.96 9.54
C PHE A 498 -9.59 31.64 10.77
N ARG A 499 -10.43 30.90 11.50
CA ARG A 499 -11.24 31.38 12.62
C ARG A 499 -11.13 30.40 13.78
N ILE A 500 -11.31 30.92 14.99
CA ILE A 500 -11.36 30.16 16.22
C ILE A 500 -12.65 30.50 16.97
N LYS A 501 -13.30 29.49 17.53
CA LYS A 501 -14.42 29.65 18.47
C LYS A 501 -14.15 28.84 19.74
N ALA A 502 -14.47 29.41 20.90
CA ALA A 502 -14.51 28.66 22.14
C ALA A 502 -15.73 27.74 22.16
N THR A 503 -15.55 26.48 22.55
CA THR A 503 -16.60 25.46 22.49
C THR A 503 -16.91 24.81 23.84
N GLY A 504 -16.07 25.02 24.85
CA GLY A 504 -16.39 24.63 26.22
C GLY A 504 -15.25 24.93 27.19
N GLU A 505 -15.55 24.97 28.48
CA GLU A 505 -14.53 25.00 29.53
C GLU A 505 -14.86 23.92 30.56
N THR A 506 -13.93 22.97 30.72
CA THR A 506 -14.10 21.78 31.55
C THR A 506 -13.11 21.77 32.71
N ILE A 507 -13.15 20.72 33.53
CA ILE A 507 -12.14 20.48 34.57
C ILE A 507 -10.72 20.30 33.99
N TYR A 508 -10.61 19.79 32.75
CA TYR A 508 -9.33 19.51 32.09
C TYR A 508 -8.76 20.73 31.33
N GLY A 509 -9.56 21.77 31.12
CA GLY A 509 -9.13 22.99 30.42
C GLY A 509 -10.19 23.54 29.45
N LYS A 510 -9.79 24.53 28.66
CA LYS A 510 -10.63 25.13 27.61
C LYS A 510 -10.57 24.29 26.34
N ASN A 511 -11.73 24.15 25.69
CA ASN A 511 -11.88 23.53 24.38
C ASN A 511 -12.19 24.62 23.36
N VAL A 512 -11.55 24.53 22.21
CA VAL A 512 -11.74 25.46 21.09
C VAL A 512 -11.89 24.67 19.80
N THR A 513 -12.68 25.20 18.88
CA THR A 513 -12.81 24.67 17.52
C THR A 513 -12.23 25.68 16.54
N LEU A 514 -11.37 25.18 15.67
CA LEU A 514 -10.72 25.91 14.60
C LEU A 514 -11.45 25.60 13.28
N THR A 515 -11.75 26.63 12.50
CA THR A 515 -12.41 26.49 11.20
C THR A 515 -11.73 27.37 10.15
N TRP A 516 -11.71 26.93 8.90
CA TRP A 516 -11.16 27.70 7.78
C TRP A 516 -11.91 27.36 6.50
N ASP A 517 -11.88 28.28 5.54
CA ASP A 517 -12.39 28.03 4.20
C ASP A 517 -11.23 27.53 3.32
N ALA A 518 -11.51 26.69 2.34
CA ALA A 518 -10.50 26.26 1.38
C ALA A 518 -11.12 26.04 -0.01
N PRO A 519 -10.60 26.69 -1.07
CA PRO A 519 -11.07 26.49 -2.44
C PRO A 519 -10.87 25.02 -2.90
N GLU A 520 -11.62 24.55 -3.89
CA GLU A 520 -11.40 23.20 -4.44
C GLU A 520 -10.00 23.08 -5.05
N ASP A 521 -9.26 22.06 -4.63
CA ASP A 521 -7.88 21.80 -5.05
C ASP A 521 -7.68 20.29 -5.16
N PHE A 522 -7.35 19.82 -6.37
CA PHE A 522 -7.13 18.42 -6.69
C PHE A 522 -5.90 17.83 -5.97
N ASN A 523 -4.92 18.67 -5.62
CA ASN A 523 -3.67 18.25 -5.00
C ASN A 523 -3.74 18.22 -3.47
N ARG A 524 -4.83 18.69 -2.87
CA ARG A 524 -5.01 18.73 -1.41
C ARG A 524 -5.47 17.37 -0.86
N TYR A 525 -4.65 16.78 0.00
CA TYR A 525 -4.98 15.56 0.73
C TYR A 525 -5.65 15.86 2.08
N GLY A 526 -5.28 16.97 2.72
CA GLY A 526 -5.88 17.43 3.97
C GLY A 526 -5.23 18.70 4.49
N PHE A 527 -5.41 18.99 5.78
CA PHE A 527 -4.88 20.14 6.49
C PHE A 527 -4.07 19.69 7.70
N GLN A 528 -2.95 20.35 7.98
CA GLN A 528 -2.19 20.18 9.21
C GLN A 528 -2.41 21.40 10.10
N ILE A 529 -2.57 21.14 11.40
CA ILE A 529 -2.78 22.15 12.42
C ILE A 529 -1.68 22.01 13.46
N ASP A 530 -1.05 23.14 13.79
CA ASP A 530 -0.09 23.27 14.87
C ASP A 530 -0.54 24.37 15.83
N TYR A 531 -0.08 24.29 17.08
CA TYR A 531 -0.28 25.34 18.08
C TYR A 531 0.96 25.57 18.93
N ARG A 532 1.00 26.67 19.65
CA ARG A 532 1.99 26.96 20.68
C ARG A 532 1.42 27.92 21.71
N VAL A 533 2.02 27.97 22.89
CA VAL A 533 1.78 29.08 23.82
C VAL A 533 2.26 30.36 23.14
N SER A 534 1.42 31.40 23.14
CA SER A 534 1.71 32.68 22.49
C SER A 534 3.06 33.23 22.96
N GLY A 535 3.94 33.56 22.00
CA GLY A 535 5.32 34.02 22.26
C GLY A 535 6.39 32.93 22.40
N SER A 536 6.03 31.63 22.39
CA SER A 536 7.01 30.53 22.35
C SER A 536 7.68 30.40 20.96
N PRO A 537 8.98 30.07 20.86
CA PRO A 537 9.62 29.79 19.57
C PRO A 537 9.20 28.43 18.97
N ASN A 538 8.73 27.49 19.81
CA ASN A 538 8.49 26.10 19.39
C ASN A 538 7.01 25.84 19.11
N TRP A 539 6.72 25.37 17.89
CA TRP A 539 5.40 24.89 17.47
C TRP A 539 5.21 23.41 17.81
N ILE A 540 4.04 23.07 18.33
CA ILE A 540 3.62 21.70 18.66
C ILE A 540 2.55 21.27 17.64
N LYS A 541 2.75 20.12 17.01
CA LYS A 541 1.80 19.58 16.03
C LYS A 541 0.56 19.03 16.74
N LEU A 542 -0.63 19.55 16.44
CA LEU A 542 -1.91 19.05 16.97
C LEU A 542 -2.41 17.83 16.20
N GLY A 543 -2.31 17.86 14.87
CA GLY A 543 -2.82 16.76 14.04
C GLY A 543 -3.05 17.13 12.58
N GLN A 544 -3.73 16.23 11.88
CA GLN A 544 -4.13 16.39 10.48
C GLN A 544 -5.60 16.00 10.32
N THR A 545 -6.32 16.68 9.43
CA THR A 545 -7.74 16.42 9.12
C THR A 545 -8.02 16.64 7.63
N SER A 546 -8.95 15.90 7.04
CA SER A 546 -9.47 16.18 5.69
C SER A 546 -10.61 17.20 5.69
N GLN A 547 -11.18 17.50 6.86
CA GLN A 547 -12.28 18.45 7.03
C GLN A 547 -11.75 19.88 7.25
N GLN A 548 -12.61 20.86 7.02
CA GLN A 548 -12.35 22.30 7.22
C GLN A 548 -12.52 22.76 8.69
N ILE A 549 -12.44 21.81 9.62
CA ILE A 549 -12.72 21.99 11.04
C ILE A 549 -11.78 21.10 11.87
N PHE A 550 -11.33 21.61 13.01
CA PHE A 550 -10.49 20.86 13.95
C PHE A 550 -10.71 21.32 15.40
N SER A 551 -11.04 20.37 16.29
CA SER A 551 -11.25 20.66 17.71
C SER A 551 -9.99 20.40 18.54
N VAL A 552 -9.69 21.32 19.44
CA VAL A 552 -8.55 21.27 20.37
C VAL A 552 -9.10 21.30 21.78
N ASN A 553 -8.73 20.31 22.59
CA ASN A 553 -9.28 20.11 23.92
C ASN A 553 -8.20 20.29 25.01
N ALA A 554 -8.65 20.57 26.25
CA ALA A 554 -7.80 20.61 27.45
C ALA A 554 -6.67 21.66 27.42
N LEU A 555 -6.93 22.84 26.87
CA LEU A 555 -5.98 23.96 26.91
C LEU A 555 -5.95 24.63 28.29
N ALA A 556 -4.76 25.04 28.73
CA ALA A 556 -4.62 25.78 30.00
C ALA A 556 -5.41 27.10 29.95
N LYS A 557 -6.20 27.36 31.01
CA LYS A 557 -7.25 28.40 31.06
C LYS A 557 -6.69 29.83 31.09
N ASP A 558 -5.48 29.99 31.59
CA ASP A 558 -4.77 31.25 31.87
C ASP A 558 -3.76 31.66 30.78
N ARG A 559 -3.68 30.91 29.68
CA ARG A 559 -2.71 31.13 28.61
C ARG A 559 -3.36 31.45 27.28
N SER A 560 -2.75 32.36 26.53
CA SER A 560 -3.07 32.58 25.12
C SER A 560 -2.24 31.65 24.23
N TYR A 561 -2.80 31.23 23.11
CA TYR A 561 -2.14 30.33 22.15
C TYR A 561 -2.11 30.96 20.76
N ASP A 562 -1.05 30.64 20.01
CA ASP A 562 -1.01 30.85 18.57
C ASP A 562 -1.38 29.54 17.88
N TYR A 563 -2.20 29.62 16.84
CA TYR A 563 -2.60 28.49 16.01
C TYR A 563 -2.16 28.76 14.58
N ARG A 564 -1.82 27.70 13.85
CA ARG A 564 -1.60 27.81 12.42
C ARG A 564 -2.13 26.59 11.68
N VAL A 565 -2.62 26.83 10.47
CA VAL A 565 -3.12 25.79 9.57
C VAL A 565 -2.47 25.93 8.20
N CYS A 566 -2.08 24.81 7.61
CA CYS A 566 -1.69 24.74 6.20
C CYS A 566 -2.38 23.56 5.52
N ALA A 567 -2.68 23.69 4.24
CA ALA A 567 -3.13 22.57 3.41
C ALA A 567 -1.91 21.75 2.99
N PHE A 568 -2.02 20.42 2.99
CA PHE A 568 -0.96 19.54 2.52
C PHE A 568 -1.48 18.57 1.48
N GLY A 569 -0.66 18.32 0.48
CA GLY A 569 -0.80 17.30 -0.54
C GLY A 569 0.21 16.18 -0.30
N ILE A 570 0.34 15.29 -1.29
CA ILE A 570 1.30 14.18 -1.22
C ILE A 570 2.75 14.69 -1.20
N ILE A 571 3.04 15.77 -1.95
CA ILE A 571 4.40 16.26 -2.19
C ILE A 571 4.62 17.74 -1.82
N ALA A 572 3.58 18.46 -1.42
CA ALA A 572 3.65 19.89 -1.17
C ALA A 572 2.77 20.33 0.01
N ARG A 573 3.10 21.49 0.57
CA ARG A 573 2.35 22.17 1.61
C ARG A 573 2.13 23.61 1.20
N SER A 574 0.96 24.14 1.51
CA SER A 574 0.70 25.57 1.36
C SER A 574 1.48 26.38 2.40
N ASP A 575 1.54 27.70 2.21
CA ASP A 575 1.91 28.62 3.28
C ASP A 575 1.02 28.43 4.51
N TRP A 576 1.57 28.69 5.69
CA TRP A 576 0.84 28.71 6.94
C TRP A 576 -0.05 29.94 7.04
N VAL A 577 -1.27 29.74 7.53
CA VAL A 577 -2.16 30.81 7.96
C VAL A 577 -2.24 30.76 9.47
N GLU A 578 -1.91 31.87 10.13
CA GLU A 578 -1.75 31.93 11.57
C GLU A 578 -2.83 32.81 12.23
N LEU A 579 -3.24 32.40 13.44
CA LEU A 579 -3.99 33.20 14.39
C LEU A 579 -3.16 33.30 15.66
N VAL A 580 -2.69 34.51 15.98
CA VAL A 580 -1.80 34.75 17.11
C VAL A 580 -2.54 35.33 18.31
N ASN A 581 -2.03 35.07 19.52
CA ASN A 581 -2.54 35.59 20.80
C ASN A 581 -4.03 35.34 21.04
N GLN A 582 -4.49 34.10 20.81
CA GLN A 582 -5.90 33.73 20.95
C GLN A 582 -6.18 33.13 22.34
N ASN A 583 -7.16 33.71 23.05
CA ASN A 583 -7.76 33.17 24.27
C ASN A 583 -9.26 33.52 24.29
N PRO A 584 -10.09 32.88 23.45
CA PRO A 584 -11.50 33.22 23.35
C PRO A 584 -12.23 32.94 24.68
N THR A 585 -13.08 33.87 25.10
CA THR A 585 -13.93 33.73 26.29
C THR A 585 -15.04 32.71 26.04
N VAL A 586 -15.28 31.81 27.00
CA VAL A 586 -16.35 30.81 26.93
C VAL A 586 -17.54 31.32 27.74
N THR A 587 -18.64 31.68 27.08
CA THR A 587 -19.87 32.11 27.73
C THR A 587 -20.99 31.14 27.38
N TYR A 588 -21.68 30.62 28.40
CA TYR A 588 -22.84 29.72 28.26
C TYR A 588 -23.74 29.83 29.48
N GLU A 589 -25.04 29.62 29.28
CA GLU A 589 -26.02 29.52 30.36
C GLU A 589 -26.26 28.04 30.70
N LEU A 590 -26.26 27.72 31.99
CA LEU A 590 -26.58 26.39 32.48
C LEU A 590 -28.10 26.24 32.69
N PRO A 591 -28.70 25.08 32.39
CA PRO A 591 -30.11 24.82 32.65
C PRO A 591 -30.45 24.95 34.15
N THR A 592 -31.55 25.63 34.45
CA THR A 592 -32.08 25.76 35.83
C THR A 592 -32.50 24.39 36.37
N PRO A 593 -32.03 23.98 37.57
CA PRO A 593 -32.45 22.72 38.18
C PRO A 593 -33.94 22.72 38.53
N VAL A 594 -34.64 21.60 38.35
CA VAL A 594 -36.02 21.45 38.82
C VAL A 594 -35.99 20.81 40.21
N ILE A 595 -36.27 21.61 41.25
CA ILE A 595 -36.15 21.17 42.65
C ILE A 595 -37.50 20.78 43.26
N ARG A 596 -37.48 19.80 44.17
CA ARG A 596 -38.62 19.37 44.98
C ARG A 596 -38.17 18.85 46.35
N ILE A 597 -39.11 18.74 47.29
CA ILE A 597 -38.85 18.15 48.61
C ILE A 597 -38.99 16.62 48.47
N LYS A 598 -37.97 15.86 48.83
CA LYS A 598 -38.00 14.40 48.79
C LYS A 598 -38.80 13.82 49.95
N ASN A 599 -38.55 14.29 51.17
CA ASN A 599 -39.31 13.92 52.37
C ASN A 599 -40.54 14.83 52.54
N GLN A 600 -41.29 15.02 51.45
CA GLN A 600 -42.45 15.88 51.48
C GLN A 600 -43.52 15.31 52.41
N GLY A 601 -44.05 16.15 53.29
CA GLY A 601 -45.17 15.82 54.16
C GLY A 601 -46.49 15.73 53.41
N SER A 602 -47.56 15.47 54.16
CA SER A 602 -48.93 15.34 53.62
C SER A 602 -49.47 16.57 52.86
N THR A 603 -48.87 17.75 53.04
CA THR A 603 -49.22 18.99 52.33
C THR A 603 -48.06 19.46 51.42
N PRO A 604 -48.32 19.88 50.17
CA PRO A 604 -47.27 20.43 49.30
C PRO A 604 -46.51 21.60 49.94
N GLY A 605 -45.19 21.57 49.86
CA GLY A 605 -44.31 22.57 50.49
C GLY A 605 -44.02 22.31 51.97
N THR A 606 -44.53 21.21 52.54
CA THR A 606 -44.15 20.75 53.89
C THR A 606 -43.18 19.58 53.86
N PHE A 607 -42.41 19.38 54.91
CA PHE A 607 -41.55 18.21 55.10
C PHE A 607 -41.72 17.65 56.51
N GLU A 608 -41.55 16.33 56.65
CA GLU A 608 -41.69 15.61 57.93
C GLU A 608 -40.34 14.97 58.31
N GLY A 609 -39.98 15.01 59.60
CA GLY A 609 -38.73 14.46 60.12
C GLY A 609 -37.63 15.50 60.38
N ASN A 610 -36.44 15.01 60.78
CA ASN A 610 -35.41 15.88 61.33
C ASN A 610 -34.66 16.74 60.29
N ASP A 611 -34.49 16.20 59.09
CA ASP A 611 -33.68 16.80 58.03
C ASP A 611 -34.58 17.18 56.84
N LEU A 612 -34.27 18.30 56.19
CA LEU A 612 -34.91 18.67 54.93
C LEU A 612 -34.11 18.08 53.77
N ILE A 613 -34.71 17.18 52.99
CA ILE A 613 -34.07 16.57 51.82
C ILE A 613 -34.64 17.21 50.56
N ILE A 614 -33.78 17.93 49.85
CA ILE A 614 -34.09 18.53 48.55
C ILE A 614 -33.55 17.60 47.46
N GLU A 615 -34.38 17.30 46.47
CA GLU A 615 -33.97 16.55 45.29
C GLU A 615 -34.27 17.34 44.02
N TRP A 616 -33.54 17.00 42.95
CA TRP A 616 -33.75 17.55 41.63
C TRP A 616 -33.53 16.50 40.56
N GLU A 617 -34.04 16.78 39.36
CA GLU A 617 -33.80 15.91 38.21
C GLU A 617 -32.32 15.88 37.84
N ASN A 618 -31.81 14.69 37.53
CA ASN A 618 -30.41 14.50 37.15
C ASN A 618 -30.11 15.20 35.81
N GLN A 619 -29.40 16.33 35.88
CA GLN A 619 -29.09 17.14 34.70
C GLN A 619 -27.87 16.64 33.90
N GLN A 620 -27.16 15.60 34.35
CA GLN A 620 -25.87 15.16 33.79
C GLN A 620 -25.93 14.78 32.30
N GLN A 621 -27.10 14.35 31.82
CA GLN A 621 -27.34 13.93 30.44
C GLN A 621 -27.85 15.05 29.52
N LEU A 622 -28.18 16.21 30.08
CA LEU A 622 -28.71 17.34 29.32
C LEU A 622 -27.64 17.90 28.36
N ASP A 623 -28.13 18.37 27.23
CA ASP A 623 -27.34 19.02 26.19
C ASP A 623 -27.32 20.54 26.43
N VAL A 624 -26.13 21.12 26.42
CA VAL A 624 -25.88 22.56 26.53
C VAL A 624 -25.24 23.03 25.23
N GLU A 625 -25.90 23.93 24.53
CA GLU A 625 -25.41 24.46 23.26
C GLU A 625 -24.50 25.67 23.51
N ILE A 626 -23.26 25.61 23.02
CA ILE A 626 -22.26 26.68 23.13
C ILE A 626 -21.78 27.01 21.72
N ASN A 627 -22.10 28.22 21.23
CA ASN A 627 -21.66 28.69 19.90
C ASN A 627 -21.95 27.68 18.76
N GLY A 628 -23.13 27.03 18.80
CA GLY A 628 -23.60 26.06 17.81
C GLY A 628 -23.03 24.64 17.94
N GLU A 629 -22.32 24.33 19.04
CA GLU A 629 -21.87 22.97 19.38
C GLU A 629 -22.54 22.46 20.65
N THR A 630 -23.04 21.23 20.60
CA THR A 630 -23.69 20.56 21.72
C THR A 630 -22.66 19.92 22.64
N ASN A 631 -22.59 20.40 23.88
CA ASN A 631 -21.79 19.80 24.95
C ASN A 631 -22.69 19.14 25.98
N LYS A 632 -22.19 18.14 26.71
CA LYS A 632 -22.95 17.58 27.84
C LYS A 632 -22.81 18.47 29.06
N PHE A 633 -23.90 18.62 29.80
CA PHE A 633 -23.92 19.34 31.07
C PHE A 633 -22.85 18.82 32.04
N SER A 634 -22.66 17.50 32.08
CA SER A 634 -21.64 16.83 32.90
C SER A 634 -20.21 17.32 32.66
N ASP A 635 -19.87 17.71 31.42
CA ASP A 635 -18.52 18.18 31.08
C ASP A 635 -18.26 19.63 31.54
N LEU A 636 -19.33 20.42 31.67
CA LEU A 636 -19.29 21.85 32.00
C LEU A 636 -19.57 22.13 33.49
N PHE A 637 -20.19 21.17 34.19
CA PHE A 637 -20.70 21.29 35.55
C PHE A 637 -19.61 21.13 36.63
N GLU A 638 -19.49 22.13 37.50
CA GLU A 638 -18.56 22.13 38.63
C GLU A 638 -19.22 21.63 39.93
N ALA A 639 -20.36 22.22 40.29
CA ALA A 639 -21.11 21.94 41.51
C ALA A 639 -22.51 22.58 41.48
N TYR A 640 -23.43 22.08 42.29
CA TYR A 640 -24.64 22.80 42.68
C TYR A 640 -24.35 23.73 43.85
N ILE A 641 -24.90 24.93 43.78
CA ILE A 641 -24.87 25.94 44.82
C ILE A 641 -26.24 25.92 45.49
N ILE A 642 -26.26 25.67 46.80
CA ILE A 642 -27.50 25.66 47.58
C ILE A 642 -27.46 26.77 48.60
N LYS A 643 -28.40 27.71 48.52
CA LYS A 643 -28.56 28.78 49.49
C LYS A 643 -29.82 28.55 50.31
N VAL A 644 -29.66 28.42 51.62
CA VAL A 644 -30.78 28.23 52.55
C VAL A 644 -30.96 29.49 53.39
N THR A 645 -32.15 30.08 53.31
CA THR A 645 -32.53 31.29 54.04
C THR A 645 -33.62 30.96 55.04
N ASN A 646 -33.40 31.31 56.31
CA ASN A 646 -34.40 31.12 57.36
C ASN A 646 -35.47 32.24 57.36
N LYS A 647 -36.54 32.07 58.14
CA LYS A 647 -37.63 33.05 58.25
C LYS A 647 -37.18 34.45 58.72
N ALA A 648 -36.11 34.53 59.51
CA ALA A 648 -35.53 35.78 60.00
C ALA A 648 -34.62 36.47 58.97
N GLY A 649 -34.43 35.89 57.78
CA GLY A 649 -33.62 36.46 56.70
C GLY A 649 -32.12 36.12 56.76
N LYS A 650 -31.67 35.29 57.70
CA LYS A 650 -30.28 34.78 57.73
C LYS A 650 -30.11 33.71 56.66
N SER A 651 -29.06 33.80 55.85
CA SER A 651 -28.80 32.87 54.75
C SER A 651 -27.38 32.29 54.81
N ILE A 652 -27.25 31.01 54.46
CA ILE A 652 -25.97 30.30 54.35
C ILE A 652 -25.95 29.57 53.01
N GLN A 653 -24.77 29.53 52.39
CA GLN A 653 -24.53 28.90 51.09
C GLN A 653 -23.69 27.64 51.26
N TYR A 654 -24.12 26.56 50.61
CA TYR A 654 -23.49 25.25 50.58
C TYR A 654 -23.17 24.87 49.14
N ARG A 655 -22.29 23.88 48.96
CA ARG A 655 -21.91 23.32 47.66
C ARG A 655 -21.97 21.81 47.70
N THR A 656 -22.52 21.20 46.65
CA THR A 656 -22.54 19.75 46.48
C THR A 656 -22.24 19.36 45.03
N ARG A 657 -21.73 18.14 44.85
CA ARG A 657 -21.57 17.50 43.53
C ARG A 657 -22.53 16.33 43.34
N ASP A 658 -23.35 16.03 44.34
CA ASP A 658 -24.40 15.02 44.22
C ASP A 658 -25.33 15.41 43.06
N PRO A 659 -25.57 14.52 42.08
CA PRO A 659 -26.32 14.85 40.88
C PRO A 659 -27.84 14.93 41.11
N GLU A 660 -28.36 14.45 42.24
CA GLU A 660 -29.80 14.21 42.41
C GLU A 660 -30.37 14.75 43.71
N SER A 661 -29.58 14.85 44.78
CA SER A 661 -30.13 15.30 46.06
C SER A 661 -29.13 15.98 46.99
N TRP A 662 -29.66 16.72 47.95
CA TRP A 662 -28.91 17.29 49.05
C TRP A 662 -29.76 17.35 50.31
N THR A 663 -29.13 17.00 51.44
CA THR A 663 -29.78 16.95 52.75
C THR A 663 -29.32 18.12 53.60
N TYR A 664 -30.27 18.95 54.03
CA TYR A 664 -30.07 20.00 55.02
C TYR A 664 -30.42 19.46 56.40
N THR A 665 -29.38 19.20 57.19
CA THR A 665 -29.53 18.51 58.48
C THR A 665 -30.01 19.42 59.59
N LEU A 666 -30.58 18.84 60.66
CA LEU A 666 -30.98 19.58 61.86
C LEU A 666 -29.83 20.44 62.43
N ASP A 667 -28.61 19.90 62.48
CA ASP A 667 -27.42 20.61 62.96
C ASP A 667 -27.11 21.86 62.10
N MET A 668 -27.24 21.73 60.78
CA MET A 668 -27.10 22.87 59.86
C MET A 668 -28.19 23.92 60.10
N ASN A 669 -29.42 23.48 60.41
CA ASN A 669 -30.52 24.38 60.75
C ASN A 669 -30.29 25.13 62.07
N GLN A 670 -29.83 24.43 63.11
CA GLN A 670 -29.47 25.04 64.39
C GLN A 670 -28.37 26.09 64.20
N PHE A 671 -27.34 25.80 63.41
CA PHE A 671 -26.28 26.74 63.07
C PHE A 671 -26.78 27.97 62.28
N ASN A 672 -27.71 27.77 61.35
CA ASN A 672 -28.35 28.85 60.58
C ASN A 672 -29.41 29.62 61.38
N GLY A 673 -29.65 29.25 62.64
CA GLY A 673 -30.74 29.75 63.46
C GLY A 673 -32.01 28.95 63.19
N LEU A 674 -32.38 28.11 64.17
CA LEU A 674 -33.47 27.14 64.11
C LEU A 674 -34.75 27.78 63.55
N SER A 675 -35.25 27.25 62.44
CA SER A 675 -36.46 27.76 61.79
C SER A 675 -37.27 26.64 61.16
N ARG A 676 -38.59 26.73 61.33
CA ARG A 676 -39.59 25.86 60.71
C ARG A 676 -39.83 26.19 59.24
N GLN A 677 -39.58 27.44 58.81
CA GLN A 677 -39.78 27.90 57.45
C GLN A 677 -38.44 28.24 56.79
N LEU A 678 -38.09 27.48 55.76
CA LEU A 678 -36.82 27.55 55.05
C LEU A 678 -37.08 27.87 53.57
N THR A 679 -36.38 28.87 53.04
CA THR A 679 -36.32 29.12 51.59
C THR A 679 -35.03 28.53 51.05
N VAL A 680 -35.13 27.57 50.15
CA VAL A 680 -33.99 26.94 49.48
C VAL A 680 -33.90 27.45 48.04
N GLU A 681 -32.72 27.92 47.65
CA GLU A 681 -32.39 28.30 46.29
C GLU A 681 -31.27 27.39 45.78
N VAL A 682 -31.46 26.73 44.63
CA VAL A 682 -30.45 25.85 44.01
C VAL A 682 -30.10 26.39 42.63
N SER A 683 -28.82 26.63 42.38
CA SER A 683 -28.27 26.96 41.06
C SER A 683 -27.17 25.97 40.66
N ALA A 684 -27.06 25.68 39.36
CA ALA A 684 -25.95 24.92 38.80
C ALA A 684 -24.79 25.88 38.50
N LYS A 685 -23.57 25.54 38.91
CA LYS A 685 -22.36 26.31 38.62
C LYS A 685 -21.44 25.55 37.67
N GLY A 686 -20.93 26.26 36.67
CA GLY A 686 -20.00 25.74 35.67
C GLY A 686 -18.54 26.12 35.91
N TYR A 687 -17.63 25.37 35.31
CA TYR A 687 -16.18 25.58 35.44
C TYR A 687 -15.66 26.92 34.91
N ASN A 688 -16.44 27.62 34.08
CA ASN A 688 -16.15 28.98 33.60
C ASN A 688 -16.70 30.09 34.53
N ASN A 689 -17.20 29.74 35.71
CA ASN A 689 -17.95 30.60 36.64
C ASN A 689 -19.33 31.07 36.16
N SER A 690 -19.93 30.47 35.13
CA SER A 690 -21.36 30.68 34.86
C SER A 690 -22.22 30.01 35.93
N GLU A 691 -23.31 30.67 36.30
CA GLU A 691 -24.32 30.11 37.20
C GLU A 691 -25.68 30.12 36.49
N SER A 692 -26.46 29.04 36.63
CA SER A 692 -27.85 29.00 36.16
C SER A 692 -28.71 30.00 36.94
N ALA A 693 -29.90 30.30 36.43
CA ALA A 693 -30.92 30.92 37.27
C ALA A 693 -31.20 30.02 38.49
N PRO A 694 -31.46 30.60 39.68
CA PRO A 694 -31.75 29.82 40.87
C PRO A 694 -33.18 29.28 40.81
N ALA A 695 -33.34 27.98 41.06
CA ALA A 695 -34.64 27.42 41.37
C ALA A 695 -34.95 27.63 42.84
N ARG A 696 -36.16 28.10 43.16
CA ARG A 696 -36.55 28.51 44.51
C ARG A 696 -37.71 27.68 45.02
N LEU A 697 -37.59 27.21 46.26
CA LEU A 697 -38.60 26.44 46.97
C LEU A 697 -38.71 26.92 48.41
N VAL A 698 -39.94 26.98 48.94
CA VAL A 698 -40.18 27.25 50.35
C VAL A 698 -40.64 25.94 51.00
N ALA A 699 -39.91 25.50 52.00
CA ALA A 699 -40.17 24.30 52.77
C ALA A 699 -40.58 24.68 54.21
N ILE A 700 -41.64 24.07 54.72
CA ILE A 700 -42.16 24.32 56.06
C ILE A 700 -42.23 23.00 56.82
N ASN A 701 -41.63 22.91 58.01
CA ASN A 701 -41.96 21.83 58.94
C ASN A 701 -43.10 22.30 59.87
N PRO A 702 -44.35 21.81 59.70
CA PRO A 702 -45.47 22.16 60.57
C PRO A 702 -45.23 21.69 62.01
N GLN A 703 -45.91 22.30 62.99
CA GLN A 703 -45.89 21.81 64.37
C GLN A 703 -46.59 20.46 64.47
N HIS A 704 -46.16 19.65 65.44
CA HIS A 704 -46.76 18.35 65.75
C HIS A 704 -48.29 18.42 65.84
N LYS A 705 -48.96 17.40 65.29
CA LYS A 705 -50.43 17.26 65.36
C LYS A 705 -50.97 17.34 66.81
N PRO A 706 -52.22 17.78 67.01
CA PRO A 706 -52.82 17.90 68.35
C PRO A 706 -52.87 16.56 69.08
N MET A 707 -52.59 16.59 70.39
CA MET A 707 -52.64 15.41 71.26
C MET A 707 -54.06 14.84 71.35
N LYS A 708 -54.23 13.55 71.08
CA LYS A 708 -55.53 12.86 71.12
C LYS A 708 -55.70 12.02 72.39
N GLY A 709 -56.93 11.97 72.91
CA GLY A 709 -57.27 11.10 74.04
C GLY A 709 -56.67 11.51 75.39
N PHE A 710 -56.35 12.79 75.59
CA PHE A 710 -55.78 13.31 76.83
C PHE A 710 -56.70 13.08 78.04
N ASN A 711 -56.14 12.54 79.12
CA ASN A 711 -56.83 12.21 80.37
C ASN A 711 -55.90 12.43 81.56
N ALA A 712 -56.44 12.83 82.70
CA ALA A 712 -55.68 13.14 83.91
C ALA A 712 -56.36 12.53 85.16
N ARG A 713 -55.57 12.02 86.11
CA ARG A 713 -56.05 11.40 87.37
C ARG A 713 -55.15 11.80 88.53
N GLY A 714 -55.72 12.14 89.69
CA GLY A 714 -54.96 12.50 90.89
C GLY A 714 -54.54 11.28 91.72
N GLY A 715 -53.32 11.31 92.26
CA GLY A 715 -52.78 10.40 93.28
C GLY A 715 -52.29 11.17 94.52
N PHE A 716 -51.51 10.53 95.40
CA PHE A 716 -50.94 11.19 96.59
C PHE A 716 -49.84 12.16 96.19
N ASN A 717 -50.12 13.47 96.25
CA ASN A 717 -49.20 14.56 95.88
C ASN A 717 -48.65 14.51 94.44
N THR A 718 -49.22 13.64 93.58
CA THR A 718 -48.79 13.43 92.20
C THR A 718 -49.99 13.30 91.27
N ALA A 719 -50.02 14.05 90.18
CA ALA A 719 -50.97 13.89 89.08
C ALA A 719 -50.43 12.90 88.03
N PHE A 720 -51.27 11.98 87.57
CA PHE A 720 -51.00 11.04 86.47
C PHE A 720 -51.77 11.49 85.23
N VAL A 721 -51.06 11.75 84.14
CA VAL A 721 -51.65 12.12 82.86
C VAL A 721 -51.30 11.10 81.79
N SER A 722 -52.23 10.82 80.89
CA SER A 722 -52.07 9.85 79.80
C SER A 722 -52.80 10.31 78.54
N TRP A 723 -52.32 9.89 77.37
CA TRP A 723 -52.89 10.19 76.05
C TRP A 723 -52.64 9.03 75.07
N ALA A 724 -53.19 9.11 73.87
CA ALA A 724 -52.98 8.12 72.83
C ALA A 724 -51.59 8.24 72.21
N ASP A 725 -50.94 7.10 71.94
CA ASP A 725 -49.63 7.01 71.29
C ASP A 725 -49.76 7.26 69.76
N ASP A 726 -49.91 8.53 69.38
CA ASP A 726 -50.07 9.03 68.00
C ASP A 726 -49.02 10.11 67.72
N VAL A 727 -47.73 9.72 67.79
CA VAL A 727 -46.57 10.62 67.64
C VAL A 727 -45.99 10.63 66.23
N GLU A 728 -45.49 11.79 65.78
CA GLU A 728 -44.84 11.99 64.48
C GLU A 728 -43.34 11.67 64.51
N HIS A 729 -42.74 11.53 63.33
CA HIS A 729 -41.34 11.09 63.18
C HIS A 729 -40.30 12.04 63.80
N ASP A 730 -40.64 13.31 63.97
CA ASP A 730 -39.84 14.39 64.57
C ASP A 730 -40.31 14.77 65.98
N TYR A 731 -41.05 13.88 66.66
CA TYR A 731 -41.45 14.05 68.06
C TYR A 731 -40.24 14.25 68.99
N ALA A 732 -40.24 15.34 69.77
CA ALA A 732 -39.23 15.61 70.78
C ALA A 732 -39.74 15.40 72.21
N GLY A 733 -41.04 15.67 72.44
CA GLY A 733 -41.64 15.49 73.75
C GLY A 733 -43.07 16.01 73.83
N SER A 734 -43.65 15.90 75.02
CA SER A 734 -44.96 16.43 75.36
C SER A 734 -44.82 17.43 76.50
N ILE A 735 -45.58 18.52 76.42
CA ILE A 735 -45.67 19.52 77.48
C ILE A 735 -47.08 19.51 78.06
N ILE A 736 -47.14 19.41 79.39
CA ILE A 736 -48.38 19.39 80.15
C ILE A 736 -48.46 20.65 80.96
N GLN A 737 -49.51 21.44 80.76
CA GLN A 737 -49.80 22.62 81.56
C GLN A 737 -50.90 22.34 82.56
N TYR A 738 -50.75 22.85 83.78
CA TYR A 738 -51.77 22.82 84.81
C TYR A 738 -51.93 24.21 85.45
N ALA A 739 -53.17 24.57 85.76
CA ALA A 739 -53.56 25.89 86.27
C ALA A 739 -54.72 25.76 87.25
N THR A 740 -54.93 26.75 88.12
CA THR A 740 -56.09 26.76 89.03
C THR A 740 -57.37 27.28 88.36
N ASP A 741 -57.25 27.86 87.16
CA ASP A 741 -58.36 28.34 86.34
C ASP A 741 -58.36 27.77 84.91
N ASN A 742 -59.53 27.74 84.27
CA ASN A 742 -59.73 27.19 82.92
C ASN A 742 -59.19 28.08 81.79
N THR A 743 -58.73 29.29 82.09
CA THR A 743 -58.06 30.19 81.15
C THR A 743 -56.54 30.07 81.18
N PHE A 744 -56.01 29.21 82.06
CA PHE A 744 -54.58 28.96 82.24
C PHE A 744 -53.79 30.24 82.60
N SER A 745 -54.39 31.14 83.38
CA SER A 745 -53.76 32.43 83.72
C SER A 745 -52.58 32.31 84.68
N ASP A 746 -52.56 31.27 85.52
CA ASP A 746 -51.49 30.93 86.47
C ASP A 746 -50.72 29.64 86.10
N ALA A 747 -50.71 29.29 84.80
CA ALA A 747 -50.24 28.00 84.33
C ALA A 747 -48.79 27.68 84.71
N ARG A 748 -48.59 26.45 85.19
CA ARG A 748 -47.30 25.79 85.38
C ARG A 748 -47.18 24.66 84.38
N ALA A 749 -45.96 24.37 83.94
CA ALA A 749 -45.72 23.36 82.90
C ALA A 749 -44.77 22.27 83.36
N VAL A 750 -45.01 21.05 82.89
CA VAL A 750 -44.13 19.90 83.04
C VAL A 750 -43.89 19.30 81.67
N SER A 751 -42.62 19.14 81.33
CA SER A 751 -42.18 18.54 80.08
C SER A 751 -41.84 17.06 80.30
N THR A 752 -42.15 16.20 79.34
CA THR A 752 -41.82 14.78 79.37
C THR A 752 -41.44 14.31 77.97
N ASN A 753 -40.56 13.31 77.88
CA ASN A 753 -40.24 12.63 76.62
C ASN A 753 -41.06 11.35 76.42
N SER A 754 -41.91 10.98 77.40
CA SER A 754 -42.81 9.84 77.27
C SER A 754 -43.83 10.10 76.18
N VAL A 755 -44.14 9.08 75.37
CA VAL A 755 -45.04 9.18 74.22
C VAL A 755 -46.52 8.96 74.58
N SER A 756 -46.83 8.53 75.80
CA SER A 756 -48.20 8.14 76.18
C SER A 756 -48.65 8.54 77.59
N HIS A 757 -47.74 8.92 78.49
CA HIS A 757 -48.08 9.26 79.88
C HIS A 757 -46.97 10.00 80.62
N THR A 758 -47.30 10.78 81.63
CA THR A 758 -46.32 11.26 82.61
C THR A 758 -46.98 11.44 83.97
N SER A 759 -46.16 11.55 85.00
CA SER A 759 -46.62 11.93 86.34
C SER A 759 -45.78 13.07 86.88
N PHE A 760 -46.39 13.97 87.63
CA PHE A 760 -45.69 15.08 88.26
C PHE A 760 -46.37 15.51 89.55
N ASP A 761 -45.57 16.07 90.44
CA ASP A 761 -46.07 16.48 91.74
C ASP A 761 -46.86 17.78 91.66
N ILE A 762 -48.00 17.78 92.34
CA ILE A 762 -48.90 18.92 92.42
C ILE A 762 -49.52 18.91 93.81
N ALA A 763 -49.67 20.08 94.42
CA ALA A 763 -50.25 20.19 95.76
C ALA A 763 -51.76 19.87 95.73
N ASP A 764 -52.35 19.65 96.90
CA ASP A 764 -53.80 19.52 97.05
C ASP A 764 -54.54 20.78 96.58
N GLY A 765 -55.55 20.60 95.73
CA GLY A 765 -56.27 21.69 95.08
C GLY A 765 -57.09 21.25 93.87
N ASP A 766 -57.85 22.20 93.31
CA ASP A 766 -58.62 22.03 92.08
C ASP A 766 -57.81 22.60 90.89
N TYR A 767 -57.59 21.78 89.85
CA TYR A 767 -56.73 22.13 88.73
C TYR A 767 -57.35 21.79 87.37
N TYR A 768 -57.10 22.64 86.38
CA TYR A 768 -57.31 22.37 84.96
C TYR A 768 -55.97 21.99 84.33
N ILE A 769 -55.93 20.89 83.59
CA ILE A 769 -54.72 20.35 82.97
C ILE A 769 -54.92 20.16 81.48
N ARG A 770 -53.95 20.54 80.64
CA ARG A 770 -53.95 20.32 79.19
C ARG A 770 -52.58 19.83 78.71
N GLY A 771 -52.54 19.08 77.61
CA GLY A 771 -51.30 18.58 77.02
C GLY A 771 -51.13 19.01 75.56
N ALA A 772 -49.90 19.24 75.13
CA ALA A 772 -49.54 19.43 73.73
C ALA A 772 -48.27 18.63 73.41
N HIS A 773 -48.17 18.13 72.18
CA HIS A 773 -46.92 17.58 71.66
C HIS A 773 -46.08 18.70 71.07
N TYR A 774 -44.76 18.56 71.14
CA TYR A 774 -43.82 19.42 70.44
C TYR A 774 -42.75 18.58 69.74
N ASP A 775 -42.37 19.04 68.57
CA ASP A 775 -41.31 18.44 67.77
C ASP A 775 -39.92 19.03 68.11
N ILE A 776 -38.89 18.51 67.45
CA ILE A 776 -37.48 18.92 67.61
C ILE A 776 -37.19 20.38 67.22
N PHE A 777 -38.12 21.08 66.55
CA PHE A 777 -37.97 22.48 66.15
C PHE A 777 -38.51 23.46 67.20
N GLY A 778 -39.20 22.96 68.24
CA GLY A 778 -39.56 23.74 69.44
C GLY A 778 -41.06 23.79 69.77
N MET A 779 -41.43 24.59 70.76
CA MET A 779 -42.79 24.63 71.35
C MET A 779 -43.60 25.89 70.97
N ASP A 780 -43.13 26.68 70.02
CA ASP A 780 -43.58 28.05 69.72
C ASP A 780 -45.06 28.17 69.31
N ASP A 781 -45.62 27.15 68.66
CA ASP A 781 -47.03 27.10 68.22
C ASP A 781 -47.73 25.78 68.61
N ALA A 782 -47.40 25.22 69.78
CA ALA A 782 -47.94 23.93 70.22
C ALA A 782 -49.49 23.92 70.29
N VAL A 783 -50.13 22.92 69.68
CA VAL A 783 -51.59 22.79 69.67
C VAL A 783 -52.07 22.01 70.89
N TRP A 784 -52.74 22.71 71.81
CA TRP A 784 -53.17 22.16 73.08
C TRP A 784 -54.43 21.29 72.98
N SER A 785 -54.49 20.26 73.81
CA SER A 785 -55.71 19.51 74.08
C SER A 785 -56.76 20.38 74.78
N GLU A 786 -58.01 19.92 74.76
CA GLU A 786 -59.04 20.49 75.62
C GLU A 786 -58.64 20.39 77.10
N PRO A 787 -58.96 21.39 77.94
CA PRO A 787 -58.66 21.37 79.38
C PRO A 787 -59.41 20.26 80.13
N TYR A 788 -58.71 19.56 81.02
CA TYR A 788 -59.23 18.49 81.85
C TYR A 788 -59.23 18.90 83.33
N PHE A 789 -60.37 18.86 84.00
CA PHE A 789 -60.50 19.23 85.41
C PHE A 789 -60.17 18.05 86.35
N MET A 790 -59.37 18.31 87.40
CA MET A 790 -58.93 17.32 88.39
C MET A 790 -58.87 17.94 89.80
N GLN A 791 -59.22 17.14 90.82
CA GLN A 791 -59.11 17.49 92.23
C GLN A 791 -58.09 16.60 92.96
N MET A 792 -57.15 17.20 93.69
CA MET A 792 -56.09 16.55 94.47
C MET A 792 -56.39 16.57 95.99
N LYS A 793 -56.25 15.44 96.69
CA LYS A 793 -56.38 15.31 98.16
C LYS A 793 -55.40 14.26 98.72
N SER A 794 -54.48 14.63 99.61
CA SER A 794 -53.44 13.77 100.19
C SER A 794 -53.33 13.98 101.72
N THR A 795 -53.78 13.02 102.53
CA THR A 795 -53.49 12.99 103.98
C THR A 795 -53.35 11.55 104.49
N ILE A 796 -52.23 11.28 105.16
CA ILE A 796 -51.99 10.37 106.32
C ILE A 796 -50.68 10.85 107.00
N SER A 797 -50.63 10.90 108.35
CA SER A 797 -49.68 11.67 109.19
C SER A 797 -48.42 10.91 109.65
N TRP A 798 -47.31 11.66 109.89
CA TRP A 798 -46.02 11.19 110.45
C TRP A 798 -45.47 12.17 111.53
N ASP A 799 -44.68 11.65 112.50
CA ASP A 799 -44.23 12.30 113.74
C ASP A 799 -42.78 12.87 113.73
N ASP A 800 -42.42 13.50 114.85
CA ASP A 800 -41.30 14.40 115.16
C ASP A 800 -39.85 13.91 114.96
N GLN A 801 -39.57 12.75 114.35
CA GLN A 801 -38.19 12.33 114.02
C GLN A 801 -37.63 12.90 112.70
N ASP A 802 -38.45 13.53 111.85
CA ASP A 802 -38.01 14.10 110.56
C ASP A 802 -37.53 15.56 110.66
N LYS A 803 -37.52 16.16 111.87
CA LYS A 803 -37.18 17.57 112.11
C LYS A 803 -35.69 17.84 112.35
N GLU A 804 -34.87 16.81 112.53
CA GLU A 804 -33.43 16.94 112.86
C GLU A 804 -32.50 16.73 111.64
N ALA A 805 -33.00 16.26 110.49
CA ALA A 805 -32.20 16.07 109.27
C ALA A 805 -32.17 17.30 108.33
N LEU A 806 -32.88 18.38 108.70
CA LEU A 806 -33.14 19.57 107.86
C LEU A 806 -32.29 20.80 108.22
N GLU A 807 -31.52 20.78 109.32
CA GLU A 807 -30.70 21.94 109.73
C GLU A 807 -29.21 21.89 109.30
N ASP A 808 -28.72 20.80 108.68
CA ASP A 808 -27.29 20.64 108.35
C ASP A 808 -26.95 20.80 106.84
N LEU A 809 -27.94 21.06 105.97
CA LEU A 809 -27.71 21.16 104.51
C LEU A 809 -27.77 22.60 103.95
N ILE A 810 -27.93 23.62 104.80
CA ILE A 810 -28.17 25.04 104.41
C ILE A 810 -26.89 25.93 104.48
N GLY A 811 -25.68 25.37 104.60
CA GLY A 811 -24.46 26.15 104.85
C GLY A 811 -23.30 26.04 103.85
N LEU A 812 -23.47 25.48 102.65
CA LEU A 812 -22.36 25.33 101.68
C LEU A 812 -22.37 26.33 100.51
N GLN A 813 -23.37 27.21 100.46
CA GLN A 813 -23.45 28.35 99.53
C GLN A 813 -22.25 29.32 99.71
N ASP A 814 -21.72 29.45 100.92
CA ASP A 814 -20.61 30.37 101.22
C ASP A 814 -19.22 29.85 100.81
N ARG A 815 -19.06 28.54 100.50
CA ARG A 815 -17.78 27.97 100.04
C ARG A 815 -17.62 27.94 98.52
N LEU A 816 -18.70 28.15 97.77
CA LEU A 816 -18.70 28.14 96.31
C LEU A 816 -18.43 29.54 95.72
N ASP A 817 -18.87 30.60 96.40
CA ASP A 817 -18.73 31.99 95.93
C ASP A 817 -17.30 32.55 96.11
N GLU A 818 -16.54 32.08 97.09
CA GLU A 818 -15.15 32.52 97.34
C GLU A 818 -14.15 31.92 96.33
N THR A 819 -14.44 30.72 95.80
CA THR A 819 -13.54 30.00 94.88
C THR A 819 -13.74 30.43 93.41
N ILE A 820 -14.93 30.90 93.04
CA ILE A 820 -15.23 31.43 91.69
C ILE A 820 -14.74 32.89 91.54
N ALA A 821 -14.74 33.67 92.63
CA ALA A 821 -14.18 35.03 92.65
C ALA A 821 -12.65 35.05 92.45
N ASP A 822 -11.93 34.07 93.00
CA ASP A 822 -10.46 33.98 92.86
C ASP A 822 -10.01 33.52 91.46
N ALA A 823 -10.82 32.71 90.77
CA ALA A 823 -10.54 32.26 89.40
C ALA A 823 -10.74 33.36 88.34
N ILE A 824 -11.72 34.25 88.53
CA ILE A 824 -11.97 35.39 87.62
C ILE A 824 -10.94 36.51 87.83
N LYS A 825 -10.46 36.69 89.07
CA LYS A 825 -9.39 37.65 89.42
C LYS A 825 -8.02 37.26 88.84
N GLN A 826 -7.72 35.95 88.72
CA GLN A 826 -6.49 35.46 88.07
C GLN A 826 -6.51 35.57 86.53
N ALA A 827 -7.67 35.48 85.89
CA ALA A 827 -7.77 35.61 84.43
C ALA A 827 -7.69 37.06 83.95
N GLY A 828 -8.29 38.01 84.68
CA GLY A 828 -8.19 39.45 84.41
C GLY A 828 -6.78 40.02 84.62
N ALA A 829 -6.08 39.58 85.67
CA ALA A 829 -4.70 40.00 85.94
C ALA A 829 -3.69 39.56 84.85
N ASN A 830 -3.96 38.48 84.11
CA ASN A 830 -3.07 38.00 83.04
C ASN A 830 -3.30 38.66 81.67
N ALA A 831 -4.45 39.29 81.43
CA ALA A 831 -4.71 40.04 80.20
C ALA A 831 -4.14 41.47 80.27
N ASP A 832 -4.27 42.14 81.42
CA ASP A 832 -3.72 43.49 81.61
C ASP A 832 -2.18 43.49 81.77
N ALA A 833 -1.59 42.44 82.34
CA ALA A 833 -0.12 42.30 82.41
C ALA A 833 0.56 42.17 81.04
N LYS A 834 -0.13 41.69 80.00
CA LYS A 834 0.45 41.52 78.66
C LYS A 834 0.36 42.77 77.80
N ILE A 835 -0.63 43.63 78.06
CA ILE A 835 -0.80 44.93 77.38
C ILE A 835 0.07 46.02 78.03
N ASP A 836 0.30 45.98 79.35
CA ASP A 836 1.28 46.86 80.03
C ASP A 836 2.75 46.42 79.79
N ALA A 837 3.02 45.13 79.57
CA ALA A 837 4.36 44.66 79.20
C ALA A 837 4.78 45.13 77.80
N MET A 838 3.88 45.14 76.81
CA MET A 838 4.21 45.63 75.45
C MET A 838 4.42 47.15 75.39
N HIS A 839 3.68 47.95 76.17
CA HIS A 839 3.91 49.40 76.26
C HIS A 839 5.18 49.77 77.05
N LYS A 840 5.58 48.99 78.05
CA LYS A 840 6.83 49.21 78.82
C LYS A 840 8.09 48.69 78.11
N GLN A 841 7.94 47.71 77.20
CA GLN A 841 9.00 47.16 76.35
C GLN A 841 9.35 48.09 75.17
N ILE A 842 8.38 48.76 74.54
CA ILE A 842 8.63 49.65 73.39
C ILE A 842 9.25 51.01 73.78
N THR A 843 9.02 51.52 75.00
CA THR A 843 9.52 52.86 75.44
C THR A 843 10.77 52.83 76.33
N THR A 844 11.20 51.66 76.84
CA THR A 844 12.44 51.53 77.65
C THR A 844 13.57 50.82 76.90
N GLU A 845 13.30 49.83 76.04
CA GLU A 845 14.37 49.16 75.28
C GLU A 845 14.97 50.09 74.23
N THR A 846 14.18 50.91 73.51
CA THR A 846 14.71 51.88 72.52
C THR A 846 15.55 52.99 73.17
N GLY A 847 15.30 53.35 74.44
CA GLY A 847 16.03 54.39 75.17
C GLY A 847 17.28 53.89 75.91
N GLN A 848 17.24 52.67 76.46
CA GLN A 848 18.45 52.00 76.98
C GLN A 848 19.36 51.55 75.83
N THR A 849 18.80 51.18 74.68
CA THR A 849 19.55 50.90 73.44
C THR A 849 20.31 52.14 72.95
N VAL A 850 19.80 53.36 73.16
CA VAL A 850 20.45 54.61 72.68
C VAL A 850 21.54 55.14 73.64
N GLN A 851 21.37 55.04 74.97
CA GLN A 851 22.44 55.42 75.92
C GLN A 851 23.56 54.37 76.00
N ALA A 852 23.23 53.08 75.87
CA ALA A 852 24.23 52.03 75.63
C ALA A 852 24.92 52.22 74.26
N SER A 853 24.19 52.66 73.22
CA SER A 853 24.81 53.04 71.94
C SER A 853 25.76 54.23 72.06
N ALA A 854 25.51 55.21 72.95
CA ALA A 854 26.39 56.36 73.17
C ALA A 854 27.70 55.98 73.91
N ASP A 855 27.64 55.10 74.91
CA ASP A 855 28.83 54.58 75.61
C ASP A 855 29.58 53.52 74.77
N THR A 856 28.86 52.77 73.93
CA THR A 856 29.45 51.89 72.91
C THR A 856 30.12 52.69 71.79
N LEU A 857 29.54 53.81 71.34
CA LEU A 857 30.16 54.75 70.39
C LEU A 857 31.45 55.35 70.95
N LYS A 858 31.51 55.69 72.24
CA LYS A 858 32.75 56.13 72.93
C LYS A 858 33.82 55.02 72.97
N SER A 859 33.43 53.75 73.11
CA SER A 859 34.36 52.60 73.01
C SER A 859 34.76 52.26 71.56
N LEU A 860 33.85 52.45 70.59
CA LEU A 860 34.07 52.22 69.16
C LEU A 860 35.01 53.25 68.55
N ILE A 861 35.05 54.49 69.06
CA ILE A 861 36.01 55.51 68.62
C ILE A 861 37.43 55.17 69.10
N VAL A 862 37.62 54.73 70.35
CA VAL A 862 38.92 54.26 70.87
C VAL A 862 39.35 52.93 70.22
N SER A 863 38.40 52.07 69.84
CA SER A 863 38.68 50.82 69.11
C SER A 863 38.94 51.03 67.61
N GLY A 864 38.37 52.08 67.00
CA GLY A 864 38.48 52.40 65.57
C GLY A 864 39.87 52.84 65.13
N ASP A 865 40.59 53.58 65.98
CA ASP A 865 41.96 54.03 65.69
C ASP A 865 42.99 52.89 65.81
N GLN A 866 42.78 51.91 66.71
CA GLN A 866 43.61 50.69 66.78
C GLN A 866 43.27 49.70 65.63
N ALA A 867 41.99 49.62 65.23
CA ALA A 867 41.52 48.72 64.18
C ALA A 867 41.94 49.16 62.76
N SER A 868 42.08 50.45 62.49
CA SER A 868 42.53 50.94 61.19
C SER A 868 44.01 50.61 60.92
N SER A 869 44.87 50.65 61.94
CA SER A 869 46.27 50.20 61.82
C SER A 869 46.40 48.68 61.65
N THR A 870 45.53 47.89 62.31
CA THR A 870 45.54 46.41 62.20
C THR A 870 44.93 45.91 60.89
N LYS A 871 43.89 46.57 60.36
CA LYS A 871 43.27 46.24 59.06
C LYS A 871 44.20 46.51 57.87
N ILE A 872 45.03 47.55 57.91
CA ILE A 872 45.98 47.82 56.81
C ILE A 872 47.08 46.74 56.76
N ASP A 873 47.55 46.26 57.91
CA ASP A 873 48.52 45.16 57.99
C ASP A 873 47.88 43.79 57.68
N GLN A 874 46.62 43.56 58.10
CA GLN A 874 45.86 42.35 57.76
C GLN A 874 45.44 42.30 56.29
N VAL A 875 44.99 43.39 55.66
CA VAL A 875 44.66 43.38 54.21
C VAL A 875 45.91 43.11 53.37
N LYS A 876 47.10 43.55 53.79
CA LYS A 876 48.37 43.17 53.13
C LYS A 876 48.72 41.69 53.33
N ALA A 877 48.41 41.09 54.48
CA ALA A 877 48.63 39.67 54.75
C ALA A 877 47.54 38.77 54.13
N GLU A 878 46.28 39.21 54.10
CA GLU A 878 45.11 38.56 53.49
C GLU A 878 45.16 38.67 51.98
N LEU A 879 45.54 39.78 51.34
CA LEU A 879 45.69 39.81 49.89
C LEU A 879 46.80 38.85 49.41
N LYS A 880 47.88 38.70 50.18
CA LYS A 880 48.96 37.73 49.90
C LYS A 880 48.56 36.29 50.26
N GLY A 881 47.77 36.12 51.31
CA GLY A 881 47.24 34.84 51.78
C GLY A 881 46.10 34.29 50.94
N ASP A 882 45.21 35.15 50.42
CA ASP A 882 44.05 34.85 49.60
C ASP A 882 44.43 34.69 48.14
N ILE A 883 45.42 35.39 47.60
CA ILE A 883 45.99 35.00 46.30
C ILE A 883 46.63 33.60 46.40
N THR A 884 47.33 33.30 47.51
CA THR A 884 47.95 31.98 47.70
C THR A 884 46.93 30.90 48.06
N LYS A 885 45.86 31.20 48.82
CA LYS A 885 44.76 30.29 49.18
C LYS A 885 43.74 30.16 48.07
N GLU A 886 43.35 31.17 47.31
CA GLU A 886 42.47 31.01 46.15
C GLU A 886 43.21 30.31 45.01
N VAL A 887 44.51 30.51 44.80
CA VAL A 887 45.23 29.73 43.77
C VAL A 887 45.51 28.31 44.25
N SER A 888 45.86 28.09 45.52
CA SER A 888 46.09 26.73 46.05
C SER A 888 44.81 25.99 46.38
N ALA A 889 43.74 26.66 46.84
CA ALA A 889 42.41 26.10 47.05
C ALA A 889 41.60 26.09 45.76
N SER A 890 41.77 26.95 44.75
CA SER A 890 41.19 26.69 43.43
C SER A 890 41.97 25.60 42.71
N ALA A 891 43.29 25.45 42.88
CA ALA A 891 44.00 24.30 42.33
C ALA A 891 43.70 22.99 43.09
N THR A 892 43.49 23.05 44.41
CA THR A 892 43.10 21.89 45.23
C THR A 892 41.61 21.63 45.16
N THR A 893 40.75 22.62 44.97
CA THR A 893 39.30 22.50 44.74
C THR A 893 39.00 22.28 43.26
N LEU A 894 39.88 22.59 42.31
CA LEU A 894 39.75 22.13 40.92
C LEU A 894 40.34 20.72 40.79
N LYS A 895 41.42 20.36 41.53
CA LYS A 895 41.89 18.97 41.61
C LYS A 895 40.97 18.08 42.47
N GLN A 896 40.38 18.60 43.53
CA GLN A 896 39.34 17.93 44.33
C GLN A 896 37.97 18.07 43.65
N ALA A 897 37.60 19.13 42.93
CA ALA A 897 36.35 19.13 42.16
C ALA A 897 36.47 18.32 40.88
N ILE A 898 37.64 18.16 40.26
CA ILE A 898 37.85 17.14 39.22
C ILE A 898 37.79 15.75 39.87
N ALA A 899 38.54 15.49 40.97
CA ALA A 899 38.53 14.20 41.66
C ALA A 899 37.25 13.88 42.49
N THR A 900 36.37 14.85 42.75
CA THR A 900 35.08 14.71 43.49
C THR A 900 33.89 14.92 42.54
N SER A 901 34.03 15.62 41.41
CA SER A 901 33.12 15.48 40.24
C SER A 901 33.31 14.12 39.56
N GLU A 902 34.48 13.49 39.70
CA GLU A 902 34.74 12.09 39.31
C GLU A 902 34.16 11.05 40.29
N ALA A 903 33.45 11.46 41.35
CA ALA A 903 32.70 10.55 42.22
C ALA A 903 31.52 11.24 42.95
N ALA A 904 30.65 11.96 42.23
CA ALA A 904 29.32 12.26 42.74
C ALA A 904 28.47 10.98 42.68
N SER A 905 28.63 10.10 43.68
CA SER A 905 27.78 8.92 43.87
C SER A 905 26.85 9.13 45.06
N ALA A 906 25.54 9.18 44.82
CA ALA A 906 24.54 9.16 45.88
C ALA A 906 23.88 7.78 45.88
N SER A 907 24.13 7.00 46.94
CA SER A 907 23.51 5.69 47.15
C SER A 907 22.68 5.71 48.43
N LYS A 908 21.43 5.25 48.37
CA LYS A 908 20.54 5.06 49.52
C LYS A 908 20.01 3.64 49.49
N ILE A 909 20.12 2.92 50.61
CA ILE A 909 19.59 1.57 50.79
C ILE A 909 18.63 1.59 51.99
N ASP A 910 17.34 1.39 51.75
CA ASP A 910 16.32 1.20 52.79
C ASP A 910 15.96 -0.29 52.85
N GLN A 911 16.12 -0.91 54.03
CA GLN A 911 15.85 -2.32 54.25
C GLN A 911 14.91 -2.54 55.44
N VAL A 912 13.80 -3.23 55.20
CA VAL A 912 12.89 -3.74 56.24
C VAL A 912 13.06 -5.25 56.28
N ARG A 913 13.45 -5.82 57.42
CA ARG A 913 13.72 -7.26 57.56
C ARG A 913 13.04 -7.81 58.81
N VAL A 914 12.40 -8.96 58.67
CA VAL A 914 11.82 -9.76 59.75
C VAL A 914 12.33 -11.20 59.61
N GLU A 915 12.69 -11.83 60.72
CA GLU A 915 13.24 -13.18 60.76
C GLU A 915 12.46 -14.04 61.75
N MET A 916 12.14 -15.27 61.34
CA MET A 916 11.48 -16.27 62.18
C MET A 916 12.00 -17.65 61.81
N ASP A 917 12.52 -18.41 62.78
CA ASP A 917 13.07 -19.76 62.61
C ASP A 917 14.07 -19.92 61.45
N GLY A 918 14.96 -18.93 61.27
CA GLY A 918 15.97 -18.92 60.20
C GLY A 918 15.43 -18.56 58.81
N LYS A 919 14.13 -18.30 58.67
CA LYS A 919 13.51 -17.79 57.43
C LYS A 919 13.48 -16.27 57.46
N ILE A 920 13.83 -15.65 56.34
CA ILE A 920 13.93 -14.20 56.22
C ILE A 920 12.84 -13.70 55.28
N ALA A 921 12.04 -12.73 55.74
CA ALA A 921 11.18 -11.91 54.92
C ALA A 921 11.69 -10.46 54.98
N GLY A 922 11.80 -9.79 53.84
CA GLY A 922 12.25 -8.42 53.84
C GLY A 922 12.02 -7.68 52.53
N VAL A 923 11.98 -6.35 52.63
CA VAL A 923 11.91 -5.41 51.51
C VAL A 923 13.21 -4.63 51.47
N ASN A 924 13.88 -4.65 50.33
CA ASN A 924 15.12 -3.93 50.05
C ASN A 924 14.86 -2.93 48.93
N GLN A 925 15.13 -1.65 49.18
CA GLN A 925 15.10 -0.59 48.19
C GLN A 925 16.50 0.00 48.08
N GLU A 926 17.07 0.05 46.89
CA GLU A 926 18.40 0.61 46.62
C GLU A 926 18.29 1.62 45.48
N ALA A 927 18.64 2.88 45.73
CA ALA A 927 18.76 3.93 44.73
C ALA A 927 20.24 4.32 44.62
N ASP A 928 20.77 4.42 43.40
CA ASP A 928 22.17 4.77 43.14
C ASP A 928 22.26 5.66 41.88
N VAL A 929 22.91 6.81 41.98
CA VAL A 929 23.16 7.73 40.86
C VAL A 929 24.65 8.02 40.81
N LYS A 930 25.28 7.82 39.66
CA LYS A 930 26.73 7.91 39.46
C LYS A 930 27.06 8.64 38.16
N ILE A 931 27.98 9.59 38.22
CA ILE A 931 28.56 10.25 37.05
C ILE A 931 30.04 9.85 36.97
N ASP A 932 30.46 9.21 35.88
CA ASP A 932 31.86 8.87 35.58
C ASP A 932 32.34 9.81 34.47
N ALA A 933 32.99 10.89 34.89
CA ALA A 933 33.47 11.95 34.00
C ALA A 933 34.64 11.50 33.10
N LEU A 934 35.41 10.47 33.50
CA LEU A 934 36.54 9.93 32.73
C LEU A 934 36.08 9.13 31.50
N LYS A 935 34.95 8.42 31.62
CA LYS A 935 34.33 7.68 30.50
C LYS A 935 33.25 8.48 29.77
N GLY A 936 32.86 9.65 30.28
CA GLY A 936 31.73 10.43 29.77
C GLY A 936 30.36 9.77 30.04
N THR A 937 30.29 8.87 31.03
CA THR A 937 29.08 8.08 31.30
C THR A 937 28.30 8.58 32.51
N ILE A 938 26.97 8.63 32.39
CA ILE A 938 26.02 9.04 33.41
C ILE A 938 25.12 7.84 33.67
N ASN A 939 25.12 7.32 34.90
CA ASN A 939 24.41 6.11 35.29
C ASN A 939 23.41 6.40 36.41
N SER A 940 22.21 5.83 36.32
CA SER A 940 21.22 5.83 37.39
C SER A 940 20.61 4.45 37.53
N LYS A 941 20.40 4.02 38.77
CA LYS A 941 19.89 2.71 39.13
C LYS A 941 18.86 2.85 40.26
N TYR A 942 17.76 2.12 40.13
CA TYR A 942 16.77 1.98 41.18
C TYR A 942 16.30 0.53 41.27
N ASN A 943 16.42 -0.03 42.46
CA ASN A 943 16.09 -1.41 42.79
C ASN A 943 15.04 -1.43 43.88
N LEU A 944 14.01 -2.23 43.68
CA LEU A 944 13.08 -2.62 44.72
C LEU A 944 12.97 -4.14 44.67
N ALA A 945 13.27 -4.82 45.77
CA ALA A 945 13.15 -6.27 45.87
C ALA A 945 12.47 -6.64 47.17
N VAL A 946 11.46 -7.49 47.09
CA VAL A 946 10.88 -8.19 48.23
C VAL A 946 11.34 -9.64 48.19
N ASN A 947 11.82 -10.14 49.32
CA ASN A 947 12.24 -11.52 49.49
C ASN A 947 11.39 -12.16 50.58
N ALA A 948 10.89 -13.36 50.32
CA ALA A 948 10.31 -14.22 51.33
C ALA A 948 10.92 -15.62 51.18
N ASP A 949 11.81 -15.98 52.11
CA ASP A 949 12.38 -17.32 52.22
C ASP A 949 13.00 -17.86 50.91
N GLY A 950 13.73 -16.99 50.20
CA GLY A 950 14.43 -17.34 48.95
C GLY A 950 13.62 -17.15 47.67
N ARG A 951 12.33 -16.79 47.74
CA ARG A 951 11.55 -16.32 46.58
C ARG A 951 11.62 -14.79 46.51
N VAL A 952 12.14 -14.28 45.40
CA VAL A 952 12.37 -12.85 45.20
C VAL A 952 11.41 -12.31 44.15
N ALA A 953 10.70 -11.24 44.46
CA ALA A 953 9.99 -10.42 43.50
C ALA A 953 10.55 -8.99 43.52
N GLY A 954 10.85 -8.39 42.37
CA GLY A 954 11.47 -7.08 42.35
C GLY A 954 11.53 -6.41 40.98
N ILE A 955 11.84 -5.12 41.01
CA ILE A 955 11.99 -4.24 39.85
C ILE A 955 13.40 -3.66 39.90
N HIS A 956 14.15 -3.81 38.80
CA HIS A 956 15.47 -3.25 38.59
C HIS A 956 15.40 -2.30 37.41
N MET A 957 15.64 -1.02 37.64
CA MET A 957 15.68 0.02 36.62
C MET A 957 17.11 0.52 36.51
N SER A 958 17.65 0.58 35.29
CA SER A 958 18.97 1.16 35.04
C SER A 958 18.97 1.97 33.75
N ALA A 959 19.47 3.20 33.82
CA ALA A 959 19.67 4.06 32.66
C ALA A 959 21.11 4.56 32.59
N THR A 960 21.67 4.54 31.38
CA THR A 960 23.01 4.99 31.03
C THR A 960 22.99 5.72 29.69
N ASN A 961 23.94 6.62 29.47
CA ASN A 961 24.21 7.26 28.17
C ASN A 961 25.32 6.56 27.36
N ASP A 962 25.85 5.43 27.86
CA ASP A 962 26.80 4.60 27.12
C ASP A 962 26.09 3.84 25.98
N PRO A 963 26.43 4.07 24.70
CA PRO A 963 25.79 3.39 23.56
C PRO A 963 26.07 1.87 23.51
N ALA A 964 27.03 1.35 24.29
CA ALA A 964 27.31 -0.08 24.38
C ALA A 964 26.36 -0.83 25.34
N GLU A 965 25.70 -0.12 26.27
CA GLU A 965 24.85 -0.71 27.31
C GLU A 965 23.40 -0.20 27.20
N PRO A 966 22.40 -1.08 27.14
CA PRO A 966 21.01 -0.65 26.99
C PRO A 966 20.42 -0.11 28.30
N THR A 967 19.62 0.95 28.20
CA THR A 967 18.70 1.33 29.28
C THR A 967 17.62 0.24 29.43
N ARG A 968 17.31 -0.17 30.66
CA ARG A 968 16.44 -1.33 30.89
C ARG A 968 15.65 -1.24 32.19
N ILE A 969 14.49 -1.87 32.17
CA ILE A 969 13.68 -2.20 33.35
C ILE A 969 13.53 -3.73 33.36
N ILE A 970 13.98 -4.37 34.43
CA ILE A 970 13.92 -5.82 34.61
C ILE A 970 12.98 -6.09 35.78
N PHE A 971 11.94 -6.88 35.52
CA PHE A 971 11.09 -7.43 36.55
C PHE A 971 11.56 -8.85 36.86
N THR A 972 11.84 -9.13 38.13
CA THR A 972 12.15 -10.48 38.61
C THR A 972 10.95 -10.94 39.41
N ALA A 973 10.20 -11.94 38.94
CA ALA A 973 9.07 -12.54 39.67
C ALA A 973 8.64 -13.84 38.98
N ASP A 974 7.99 -14.75 39.71
CA ASP A 974 7.37 -15.95 39.12
C ASP A 974 6.22 -15.60 38.16
N LYS A 975 5.51 -14.49 38.43
CA LYS A 975 4.39 -13.96 37.64
C LYS A 975 4.35 -12.43 37.69
N ILE A 976 4.10 -11.80 36.54
CA ILE A 976 3.85 -10.36 36.41
C ILE A 976 2.49 -10.20 35.73
N ALA A 977 1.60 -9.36 36.25
CA ALA A 977 0.26 -9.20 35.69
C ALA A 977 -0.25 -7.78 35.91
N VAL A 978 -0.83 -7.17 34.88
CA VAL A 978 -1.66 -5.97 35.01
C VAL A 978 -3.10 -6.43 35.22
N ALA A 979 -3.59 -6.40 36.46
CA ALA A 979 -4.95 -6.84 36.79
C ALA A 979 -5.88 -5.63 37.05
N PRO A 980 -7.12 -5.64 36.53
CA PRO A 980 -8.12 -4.67 36.94
C PRO A 980 -8.46 -4.84 38.42
N GLN A 981 -8.77 -3.74 39.10
CA GLN A 981 -8.98 -3.66 40.56
C GLN A 981 -10.06 -4.63 41.10
N ASN A 982 -10.94 -5.13 40.23
CA ASN A 982 -12.11 -5.93 40.57
C ASN A 982 -11.94 -7.46 40.34
N GLY A 983 -10.73 -7.98 40.17
CA GLY A 983 -10.49 -9.43 40.19
C GLY A 983 -11.05 -10.23 38.99
N SER A 984 -11.34 -9.57 37.86
CA SER A 984 -11.63 -10.28 36.61
C SER A 984 -10.40 -11.11 36.19
N GLY A 985 -10.59 -12.42 36.01
CA GLY A 985 -9.51 -13.39 35.74
C GLY A 985 -8.77 -13.23 34.41
N VAL A 986 -9.10 -12.21 33.62
CA VAL A 986 -8.44 -11.90 32.35
C VAL A 986 -7.47 -10.73 32.56
N CYS A 987 -6.18 -11.05 32.48
CA CYS A 987 -5.10 -10.09 32.57
C CYS A 987 -4.75 -9.59 31.16
N PRO A 988 -4.93 -8.28 30.83
CA PRO A 988 -4.58 -7.74 29.52
C PRO A 988 -3.09 -7.85 29.16
N PHE A 989 -2.21 -7.90 30.17
CA PHE A 989 -0.77 -8.16 29.99
C PHE A 989 -0.24 -8.96 31.18
N GLY A 990 0.12 -10.22 30.95
CA GLY A 990 0.70 -11.10 31.95
C GLY A 990 1.95 -11.83 31.44
N ILE A 991 2.90 -12.09 32.34
CA ILE A 991 4.05 -12.95 32.10
C ILE A 991 4.02 -14.05 33.17
N GLU A 992 3.97 -15.31 32.76
CA GLU A 992 3.96 -16.48 33.65
C GLU A 992 4.64 -17.66 32.96
N GLY A 993 5.54 -18.37 33.65
CA GLY A 993 6.21 -19.56 33.10
C GLY A 993 6.95 -19.31 31.78
N ASN A 994 7.66 -18.17 31.64
CA ASN A 994 8.33 -17.70 30.42
C ASN A 994 7.41 -17.46 29.21
N LYS A 995 6.10 -17.30 29.42
CA LYS A 995 5.12 -16.99 28.37
C LYS A 995 4.46 -15.63 28.62
N VAL A 996 4.25 -14.89 27.55
CA VAL A 996 3.51 -13.62 27.55
C VAL A 996 2.05 -13.90 27.17
N TYR A 997 1.13 -13.37 27.96
CA TYR A 997 -0.31 -13.44 27.79
C TYR A 997 -0.82 -12.03 27.47
N LEU A 998 -1.47 -11.88 26.32
CA LEU A 998 -1.97 -10.61 25.80
C LEU A 998 -3.39 -10.82 25.26
N ASP A 999 -4.34 -10.01 25.71
CA ASP A 999 -5.70 -9.95 25.16
C ASP A 999 -5.81 -8.76 24.19
N ASN A 1000 -6.04 -9.01 22.90
CA ASN A 1000 -6.11 -8.02 21.81
C ASN A 1000 -4.86 -7.13 21.56
N ALA A 1001 -3.69 -7.73 21.28
CA ALA A 1001 -2.48 -6.98 20.93
C ALA A 1001 -2.38 -6.55 19.46
N MET A 1002 -2.02 -5.29 19.19
CA MET A 1002 -1.52 -4.85 17.88
C MET A 1002 -0.01 -5.08 17.77
N ILE A 1003 0.43 -5.99 16.88
CA ILE A 1003 1.85 -6.33 16.68
C ILE A 1003 2.26 -5.93 15.25
N ARG A 1004 3.19 -4.98 15.12
CA ARG A 1004 3.60 -4.40 13.82
C ARG A 1004 4.32 -5.41 12.91
N ASN A 1005 5.22 -6.22 13.47
CA ASN A 1005 5.96 -7.29 12.79
C ASN A 1005 6.02 -8.52 13.71
N ALA A 1006 5.21 -9.56 13.46
CA ALA A 1006 5.12 -10.74 14.33
C ALA A 1006 5.80 -11.96 13.68
N ALA A 1007 6.70 -12.63 14.41
CA ALA A 1007 7.15 -13.99 14.11
C ALA A 1007 6.51 -14.95 15.14
N ILE A 1008 5.36 -15.54 14.79
CA ILE A 1008 4.61 -16.44 15.69
C ILE A 1008 4.86 -17.89 15.24
N GLY A 1009 5.56 -18.69 16.06
CA GLY A 1009 5.97 -20.06 15.70
C GLY A 1009 4.79 -21.04 15.57
N THR A 1010 3.98 -21.18 16.62
CA THR A 1010 2.76 -22.03 16.62
C THR A 1010 1.60 -21.21 17.18
N ALA A 1011 0.79 -20.64 16.30
CA ALA A 1011 -0.42 -19.92 16.68
C ALA A 1011 -1.58 -20.93 16.88
N GLN A 1012 -2.29 -20.85 18.00
CA GLN A 1012 -3.61 -21.46 18.14
C GLN A 1012 -4.63 -20.47 17.59
N ILE A 1013 -5.14 -20.74 16.40
CA ILE A 1013 -6.09 -19.87 15.70
C ILE A 1013 -7.44 -20.60 15.65
N ASN A 1014 -8.47 -20.00 16.24
CA ASN A 1014 -9.83 -20.54 16.21
C ASN A 1014 -10.34 -20.69 14.77
N ASP A 1015 -11.27 -21.62 14.57
CA ASP A 1015 -11.90 -21.85 13.27
C ASP A 1015 -12.45 -20.54 12.68
N ALA A 1016 -12.22 -20.35 11.37
CA ALA A 1016 -12.59 -19.16 10.60
C ALA A 1016 -11.94 -17.82 11.04
N ALA A 1017 -11.02 -17.79 12.01
CA ALA A 1017 -10.36 -16.56 12.42
C ALA A 1017 -9.35 -16.02 11.39
N ILE A 1018 -8.94 -16.83 10.41
CA ILE A 1018 -8.16 -16.39 9.25
C ILE A 1018 -9.13 -15.89 8.16
N THR A 1019 -9.42 -14.59 8.15
CA THR A 1019 -10.11 -13.92 7.05
C THR A 1019 -9.12 -13.54 5.95
N THR A 1020 -9.58 -13.15 4.76
CA THR A 1020 -8.77 -12.86 3.57
C THR A 1020 -7.61 -11.89 3.82
N ALA A 1021 -7.72 -11.03 4.84
CA ALA A 1021 -6.69 -10.07 5.23
C ALA A 1021 -5.49 -10.68 6.01
N LYS A 1022 -5.58 -11.94 6.48
CA LYS A 1022 -4.57 -12.56 7.37
C LYS A 1022 -3.59 -13.51 6.69
N ILE A 1023 -3.74 -13.78 5.39
CA ILE A 1023 -2.79 -14.61 4.61
C ILE A 1023 -2.17 -13.72 3.53
N GLY A 1024 -0.84 -13.56 3.56
CA GLY A 1024 -0.11 -12.84 2.50
C GLY A 1024 -0.20 -13.54 1.14
N ASN A 1025 -0.09 -12.79 0.05
CA ASN A 1025 -0.06 -13.33 -1.30
C ASN A 1025 1.03 -14.42 -1.44
N ALA A 1026 0.67 -15.57 -2.02
CA ALA A 1026 1.53 -16.76 -2.22
C ALA A 1026 2.06 -17.45 -0.94
N ALA A 1027 1.52 -17.16 0.25
CA ALA A 1027 1.98 -17.79 1.49
C ALA A 1027 1.63 -19.29 1.61
N ILE A 1028 0.71 -19.80 0.78
CA ILE A 1028 0.32 -21.21 0.74
C ILE A 1028 1.09 -21.91 -0.38
N ASN A 1029 2.14 -22.64 -0.02
CA ASN A 1029 2.95 -23.47 -0.93
C ASN A 1029 2.48 -24.93 -0.90
N SER A 1030 3.04 -25.79 -1.77
CA SER A 1030 2.69 -27.21 -1.85
C SER A 1030 2.89 -27.97 -0.54
N ALA A 1031 3.81 -27.55 0.33
CA ALA A 1031 4.00 -28.16 1.65
C ALA A 1031 2.82 -27.89 2.62
N LYS A 1032 1.95 -26.91 2.31
CA LYS A 1032 0.80 -26.49 3.12
C LYS A 1032 -0.55 -26.99 2.58
N ILE A 1033 -0.59 -27.63 1.41
CA ILE A 1033 -1.80 -28.23 0.83
C ILE A 1033 -1.51 -29.71 0.54
N GLN A 1034 -2.24 -30.63 1.19
CA GLN A 1034 -2.14 -32.05 0.87
C GLN A 1034 -2.64 -32.35 -0.55
N ASP A 1035 -2.04 -33.35 -1.19
CA ASP A 1035 -2.48 -33.83 -2.51
C ASP A 1035 -3.97 -34.16 -2.49
N GLY A 1036 -4.75 -33.50 -3.36
CA GLY A 1036 -6.20 -33.70 -3.49
C GLY A 1036 -7.09 -32.82 -2.59
N ALA A 1037 -6.54 -31.89 -1.80
CA ALA A 1037 -7.34 -31.07 -0.86
C ALA A 1037 -8.23 -29.99 -1.52
N ILE A 1038 -8.08 -29.73 -2.83
CA ILE A 1038 -8.94 -28.81 -3.58
C ILE A 1038 -10.03 -29.62 -4.29
N THR A 1039 -11.20 -29.73 -3.66
CA THR A 1039 -12.36 -30.44 -4.21
C THR A 1039 -13.27 -29.52 -5.03
N ASN A 1040 -14.22 -30.13 -5.77
CA ASN A 1040 -14.97 -29.62 -6.93
C ASN A 1040 -15.64 -28.23 -6.82
N ALA A 1041 -15.71 -27.60 -5.65
CA ALA A 1041 -16.34 -26.29 -5.46
C ALA A 1041 -15.38 -25.09 -5.50
N LYS A 1042 -14.06 -25.30 -5.56
CA LYS A 1042 -13.06 -24.24 -5.34
C LYS A 1042 -12.43 -23.64 -6.60
N ILE A 1043 -12.82 -24.10 -7.79
CA ILE A 1043 -12.29 -23.60 -9.07
C ILE A 1043 -13.42 -22.90 -9.83
N VAL A 1044 -13.35 -21.57 -9.92
CA VAL A 1044 -14.33 -20.73 -10.62
C VAL A 1044 -14.20 -20.93 -12.14
N ASN A 1045 -15.30 -20.74 -12.89
CA ASN A 1045 -15.32 -20.79 -14.35
C ASN A 1045 -14.18 -19.96 -14.97
N GLY A 1046 -13.41 -20.57 -15.88
CA GLY A 1046 -12.28 -19.92 -16.56
C GLY A 1046 -10.94 -19.95 -15.82
N ALA A 1047 -10.85 -20.53 -14.62
CA ALA A 1047 -9.61 -20.52 -13.83
C ALA A 1047 -8.54 -21.51 -14.30
N ILE A 1048 -8.88 -22.55 -15.09
CA ILE A 1048 -7.92 -23.47 -15.70
C ILE A 1048 -7.44 -22.86 -17.03
N ASP A 1049 -6.32 -22.15 -16.99
CA ASP A 1049 -5.58 -21.73 -18.19
C ASP A 1049 -4.72 -22.87 -18.75
N ASN A 1050 -4.18 -22.69 -19.95
CA ASN A 1050 -3.35 -23.70 -20.62
C ASN A 1050 -2.04 -24.02 -19.85
N ALA A 1051 -1.58 -23.13 -18.96
CA ALA A 1051 -0.40 -23.38 -18.13
C ALA A 1051 -0.71 -24.35 -16.98
N LYS A 1052 -1.97 -24.40 -16.52
CA LYS A 1052 -2.46 -25.29 -15.45
C LYS A 1052 -2.76 -26.71 -15.92
N ILE A 1053 -2.74 -26.99 -17.24
CA ILE A 1053 -2.87 -28.33 -17.81
C ILE A 1053 -1.46 -28.84 -18.18
N GLY A 1054 -1.02 -29.89 -17.47
CA GLY A 1054 0.34 -30.46 -17.60
C GLY A 1054 0.65 -30.98 -19.00
N ASN A 1055 0.34 -32.25 -19.27
CA ASN A 1055 0.68 -32.91 -20.54
C ASN A 1055 -0.55 -33.25 -21.41
N TYR A 1056 -1.65 -33.62 -20.76
CA TYR A 1056 -2.87 -34.03 -21.42
C TYR A 1056 -4.09 -33.77 -20.55
N ILE A 1057 -5.26 -33.80 -21.19
CA ILE A 1057 -6.54 -33.99 -20.52
C ILE A 1057 -7.12 -35.30 -21.03
N GLN A 1058 -7.63 -36.13 -20.13
CA GLN A 1058 -8.21 -37.42 -20.50
C GLN A 1058 -9.46 -37.73 -19.67
N SER A 1059 -10.34 -38.56 -20.21
CA SER A 1059 -11.42 -39.14 -19.42
C SER A 1059 -10.88 -40.12 -18.37
N SER A 1060 -11.64 -40.33 -17.31
CA SER A 1060 -11.26 -41.25 -16.22
C SER A 1060 -11.08 -42.70 -16.68
N ASN A 1061 -11.67 -43.09 -17.81
CA ASN A 1061 -11.59 -44.42 -18.40
C ASN A 1061 -10.57 -44.53 -19.55
N TRP A 1062 -9.67 -43.54 -19.71
CA TRP A 1062 -8.60 -43.63 -20.70
C TRP A 1062 -7.58 -44.71 -20.32
N ASN A 1063 -7.42 -45.69 -21.21
CA ASN A 1063 -6.48 -46.80 -21.06
C ASN A 1063 -5.65 -47.04 -22.34
N GLY A 1064 -5.63 -46.08 -23.26
CA GLY A 1064 -5.02 -46.20 -24.59
C GLY A 1064 -5.97 -46.69 -25.69
N SER A 1065 -7.13 -47.26 -25.35
CA SER A 1065 -8.10 -47.79 -26.32
C SER A 1065 -9.54 -47.29 -26.12
N THR A 1066 -9.93 -46.92 -24.90
CA THR A 1066 -11.27 -46.42 -24.57
C THR A 1066 -11.21 -45.00 -24.03
N GLY A 1067 -12.30 -44.23 -24.19
CA GLY A 1067 -12.40 -42.87 -23.65
C GLY A 1067 -11.94 -41.78 -24.63
N TRP A 1068 -11.51 -40.65 -24.08
CA TRP A 1068 -10.90 -39.57 -24.86
C TRP A 1068 -9.63 -39.08 -24.19
N HIS A 1069 -8.70 -38.62 -25.02
CA HIS A 1069 -7.40 -38.12 -24.60
C HIS A 1069 -6.95 -37.04 -25.56
N ILE A 1070 -6.60 -35.87 -25.04
CA ILE A 1070 -6.14 -34.71 -25.78
C ILE A 1070 -4.76 -34.34 -25.24
N ASN A 1071 -3.73 -34.52 -26.05
CA ASN A 1071 -2.37 -34.16 -25.71
C ASN A 1071 -2.07 -32.70 -26.08
N LYS A 1072 -1.15 -32.09 -25.34
CA LYS A 1072 -0.66 -30.74 -25.63
C LYS A 1072 0.09 -30.64 -26.97
N ASN A 1073 0.58 -31.77 -27.50
CA ASN A 1073 1.20 -31.83 -28.83
C ASN A 1073 0.19 -31.78 -29.99
N GLY A 1074 -1.11 -31.62 -29.70
CA GLY A 1074 -2.19 -31.54 -30.69
C GLY A 1074 -2.76 -32.90 -31.12
N SER A 1075 -2.17 -34.02 -30.70
CA SER A 1075 -2.77 -35.34 -30.93
C SER A 1075 -3.97 -35.55 -30.02
N ALA A 1076 -5.09 -35.99 -30.60
CA ALA A 1076 -6.29 -36.30 -29.85
C ALA A 1076 -6.88 -37.64 -30.31
N THR A 1077 -7.38 -38.41 -29.35
CA THR A 1077 -8.11 -39.65 -29.60
C THR A 1077 -9.50 -39.53 -28.99
N PHE A 1078 -10.51 -39.83 -29.79
CA PHE A 1078 -11.91 -39.83 -29.38
C PHE A 1078 -12.57 -41.13 -29.84
N MET A 1079 -13.19 -41.87 -28.92
CA MET A 1079 -13.85 -43.14 -29.25
C MET A 1079 -15.20 -42.96 -29.96
N ASN A 1080 -15.97 -41.92 -29.63
CA ASN A 1080 -17.34 -41.69 -30.14
C ASN A 1080 -17.60 -40.20 -30.42
N ALA A 1081 -16.77 -39.57 -31.26
CA ALA A 1081 -16.92 -38.16 -31.58
C ALA A 1081 -18.10 -37.90 -32.52
N THR A 1082 -18.96 -36.94 -32.17
CA THR A 1082 -19.98 -36.38 -33.08
C THR A 1082 -19.57 -34.97 -33.50
N VAL A 1083 -19.32 -34.76 -34.79
CA VAL A 1083 -18.96 -33.44 -35.33
C VAL A 1083 -20.12 -32.92 -36.17
N LYS A 1084 -20.77 -31.83 -35.73
CA LYS A 1084 -21.88 -31.20 -36.45
C LYS A 1084 -21.45 -30.16 -37.49
N GLY A 1085 -20.16 -29.80 -37.51
CA GLY A 1085 -19.58 -28.79 -38.40
C GLY A 1085 -18.76 -29.37 -39.55
N ASN A 1086 -17.99 -28.52 -40.22
CA ASN A 1086 -17.08 -28.93 -41.30
C ASN A 1086 -15.84 -29.64 -40.73
N ILE A 1087 -15.38 -30.68 -41.41
CA ILE A 1087 -14.08 -31.34 -41.14
C ILE A 1087 -13.16 -30.99 -42.32
N THR A 1088 -12.05 -30.31 -42.03
CA THR A 1088 -10.97 -30.04 -42.99
C THR A 1088 -9.76 -30.88 -42.59
N ALA A 1089 -9.29 -31.75 -43.47
CA ALA A 1089 -8.12 -32.59 -43.23
C ALA A 1089 -7.26 -32.66 -44.50
N ASP A 1090 -5.94 -32.56 -44.34
CA ASP A 1090 -5.00 -32.68 -45.46
C ASP A 1090 -4.85 -34.14 -45.92
N SER A 1091 -5.10 -35.11 -45.03
CA SER A 1091 -5.15 -36.54 -45.34
C SER A 1091 -5.93 -37.31 -44.26
N GLY A 1092 -6.42 -38.51 -44.58
CA GLY A 1092 -7.10 -39.37 -43.61
C GLY A 1092 -7.65 -40.66 -44.23
N THR A 1093 -7.96 -41.65 -43.39
CA THR A 1093 -8.65 -42.89 -43.79
C THR A 1093 -10.00 -42.95 -43.09
N LEU A 1094 -11.07 -43.10 -43.87
CA LEU A 1094 -12.44 -43.24 -43.37
C LEU A 1094 -13.01 -44.57 -43.85
N ASN A 1095 -13.56 -45.37 -42.93
CA ASN A 1095 -14.17 -46.65 -43.25
C ASN A 1095 -15.70 -46.58 -43.04
N ASN A 1096 -16.47 -47.25 -43.89
CA ASN A 1096 -17.94 -47.29 -43.83
C ASN A 1096 -18.59 -45.89 -43.83
N VAL A 1097 -18.10 -45.00 -44.71
CA VAL A 1097 -18.65 -43.65 -44.85
C VAL A 1097 -20.00 -43.71 -45.58
N THR A 1098 -21.06 -43.25 -44.90
CA THR A 1098 -22.36 -42.97 -45.53
C THR A 1098 -22.49 -41.48 -45.77
N ILE A 1099 -22.71 -41.07 -47.03
CA ILE A 1099 -22.98 -39.68 -47.38
C ILE A 1099 -24.50 -39.55 -47.58
N ASN A 1100 -25.18 -38.89 -46.64
CA ASN A 1100 -26.65 -38.78 -46.66
C ASN A 1100 -27.18 -37.84 -47.76
N SER A 1101 -26.32 -36.97 -48.31
CA SER A 1101 -26.64 -35.96 -49.34
C SER A 1101 -25.54 -35.88 -50.41
N SER A 1102 -25.55 -34.86 -51.26
CA SER A 1102 -24.53 -34.67 -52.30
C SER A 1102 -23.12 -34.40 -51.75
N CYS A 1103 -22.10 -34.97 -52.38
CA CYS A 1103 -20.68 -34.70 -52.16
C CYS A 1103 -20.06 -34.05 -53.42
N VAL A 1104 -19.10 -33.13 -53.23
CA VAL A 1104 -18.30 -32.54 -54.31
C VAL A 1104 -16.83 -32.88 -54.10
N ILE A 1105 -16.25 -33.66 -55.01
CA ILE A 1105 -14.83 -33.99 -55.02
C ILE A 1105 -14.13 -33.08 -56.02
N LYS A 1106 -13.27 -32.19 -55.52
CA LYS A 1106 -12.52 -31.25 -56.37
C LYS A 1106 -11.24 -31.86 -56.96
N GLY A 1107 -10.79 -32.99 -56.44
CA GLY A 1107 -9.63 -33.76 -56.91
C GLY A 1107 -10.01 -35.05 -57.66
N MET A 1108 -9.04 -35.95 -57.83
CA MET A 1108 -9.26 -37.26 -58.43
C MET A 1108 -9.93 -38.22 -57.43
N LEU A 1109 -11.01 -38.89 -57.85
CA LEU A 1109 -11.59 -40.04 -57.15
C LEU A 1109 -11.10 -41.31 -57.83
N GLU A 1110 -10.30 -42.11 -57.13
CA GLU A 1110 -9.99 -43.48 -57.53
C GLU A 1110 -10.89 -44.42 -56.73
N ALA A 1111 -11.76 -45.17 -57.43
CA ALA A 1111 -12.66 -46.13 -56.82
C ALA A 1111 -12.59 -47.44 -57.61
N THR A 1112 -12.22 -48.53 -56.95
CA THR A 1112 -12.06 -49.84 -57.58
C THR A 1112 -13.39 -50.47 -57.97
N GLN A 1113 -14.48 -50.10 -57.29
CA GLN A 1113 -15.85 -50.52 -57.61
C GLN A 1113 -16.83 -49.38 -57.36
N VAL A 1114 -17.65 -49.06 -58.36
CA VAL A 1114 -18.72 -48.05 -58.27
C VAL A 1114 -20.03 -48.69 -58.74
N LYS A 1115 -21.11 -48.48 -57.98
CA LYS A 1115 -22.46 -48.97 -58.32
C LYS A 1115 -23.38 -47.78 -58.59
N GLY A 1116 -23.71 -47.53 -59.87
CA GLY A 1116 -24.58 -46.44 -60.33
C GLY A 1116 -24.60 -46.28 -61.86
N ASP A 1117 -25.48 -45.43 -62.39
CA ASP A 1117 -25.71 -45.27 -63.84
C ASP A 1117 -24.78 -44.23 -64.48
N PHE A 1118 -23.89 -44.66 -65.39
CA PHE A 1118 -23.05 -43.76 -66.22
C PHE A 1118 -23.51 -43.64 -67.68
N VAL A 1119 -24.52 -44.43 -68.07
CA VAL A 1119 -25.07 -44.51 -69.44
C VAL A 1119 -26.60 -44.52 -69.34
N LYS A 1120 -27.28 -43.67 -70.12
CA LYS A 1120 -28.75 -43.68 -70.21
C LYS A 1120 -29.17 -44.17 -71.58
N VAL A 1121 -30.03 -45.18 -71.61
CA VAL A 1121 -30.52 -45.80 -72.86
C VAL A 1121 -32.03 -45.63 -72.95
N ILE A 1122 -32.52 -45.26 -74.13
CA ILE A 1122 -33.94 -45.29 -74.45
C ILE A 1122 -34.17 -46.15 -75.70
N GLY A 1123 -35.24 -46.94 -75.69
CA GLY A 1123 -35.72 -47.70 -76.85
C GLY A 1123 -37.12 -47.24 -77.25
N ARG A 1124 -37.38 -47.03 -78.53
CA ARG A 1124 -38.73 -46.74 -79.07
C ARG A 1124 -38.94 -47.38 -80.43
N LYS A 1125 -40.11 -48.01 -80.60
CA LYS A 1125 -40.58 -48.50 -81.89
C LYS A 1125 -40.97 -47.35 -82.81
N PHE A 1126 -40.68 -47.49 -84.10
CA PHE A 1126 -41.11 -46.54 -85.11
C PHE A 1126 -42.64 -46.58 -85.34
N PRO A 1127 -43.30 -45.44 -85.60
CA PRO A 1127 -44.71 -45.41 -85.94
C PRO A 1127 -44.98 -46.22 -87.21
N HIS A 1128 -46.09 -46.93 -87.21
CA HIS A 1128 -46.59 -47.63 -88.39
C HIS A 1128 -47.93 -46.99 -88.77
N ARG A 1129 -48.22 -46.90 -90.08
CA ARG A 1129 -49.51 -46.41 -90.57
C ARG A 1129 -50.45 -47.59 -90.76
N ASP A 1130 -51.56 -47.57 -90.05
CA ASP A 1130 -52.60 -48.59 -90.14
C ASP A 1130 -53.37 -48.46 -91.47
N VAL A 1131 -53.63 -49.60 -92.10
CA VAL A 1131 -54.33 -49.71 -93.38
C VAL A 1131 -55.36 -50.82 -93.24
N ASN A 1132 -56.65 -50.46 -93.18
CA ASN A 1132 -57.81 -51.35 -92.96
C ASN A 1132 -57.59 -52.48 -91.95
N VAL A 1133 -57.86 -52.16 -90.68
CA VAL A 1133 -57.64 -53.00 -89.50
C VAL A 1133 -58.44 -54.33 -89.51
N ASP A 1134 -59.42 -54.47 -90.40
CA ASP A 1134 -60.34 -55.61 -90.42
C ASP A 1134 -59.86 -56.84 -91.22
N ASN A 1135 -58.74 -56.76 -91.96
CA ASN A 1135 -58.22 -57.87 -92.79
C ASN A 1135 -56.83 -58.39 -92.38
N GLY A 1136 -56.35 -58.09 -91.17
CA GLY A 1136 -55.15 -58.72 -90.60
C GLY A 1136 -53.80 -58.35 -91.26
N TYR A 1137 -53.74 -57.28 -92.06
CA TYR A 1137 -52.48 -56.75 -92.57
C TYR A 1137 -51.80 -55.88 -91.52
N ALA A 1138 -50.57 -56.24 -91.13
CA ALA A 1138 -49.75 -55.38 -90.27
C ALA A 1138 -49.43 -54.08 -91.00
N GLY A 1139 -49.70 -52.92 -90.37
CA GLY A 1139 -49.38 -51.60 -90.93
C GLY A 1139 -47.89 -51.48 -91.28
N TYR A 1140 -47.54 -50.52 -92.14
CA TYR A 1140 -46.16 -50.33 -92.59
C TYR A 1140 -45.49 -49.16 -91.86
N PRO A 1141 -44.16 -49.18 -91.64
CA PRO A 1141 -43.43 -48.08 -91.01
C PRO A 1141 -43.64 -46.76 -91.74
N GLN A 1142 -44.24 -45.79 -91.07
CA GLN A 1142 -44.50 -44.47 -91.64
C GLN A 1142 -44.66 -43.46 -90.51
N GLY A 1143 -43.85 -42.41 -90.51
CA GLY A 1143 -43.92 -41.33 -89.53
C GLY A 1143 -42.57 -41.04 -88.90
N THR A 1144 -42.60 -40.30 -87.79
CA THR A 1144 -41.40 -39.70 -87.22
C THR A 1144 -41.26 -40.00 -85.73
N VAL A 1145 -40.06 -40.40 -85.31
CA VAL A 1145 -39.64 -40.47 -83.90
C VAL A 1145 -38.68 -39.34 -83.62
N THR A 1146 -38.95 -38.56 -82.58
CA THR A 1146 -38.06 -37.51 -82.12
C THR A 1146 -37.52 -37.86 -80.73
N VAL A 1147 -36.20 -37.83 -80.60
CA VAL A 1147 -35.48 -38.00 -79.34
C VAL A 1147 -34.81 -36.68 -78.99
N ARG A 1148 -35.22 -36.07 -77.88
CA ARG A 1148 -34.58 -34.88 -77.32
C ARG A 1148 -33.70 -35.29 -76.16
N VAL A 1149 -32.42 -34.97 -76.25
CA VAL A 1149 -31.44 -35.18 -75.19
C VAL A 1149 -31.11 -33.82 -74.59
N GLU A 1150 -31.44 -33.65 -73.31
CA GLU A 1150 -31.08 -32.49 -72.50
C GLU A 1150 -29.94 -32.89 -71.55
N ASP A 1151 -28.90 -32.06 -71.47
CA ASP A 1151 -27.76 -32.27 -70.58
C ASP A 1151 -27.48 -30.98 -69.81
N ASP A 1152 -27.55 -31.06 -68.50
CA ASP A 1152 -27.31 -30.01 -67.52
C ASP A 1152 -25.92 -30.11 -66.86
N HIS A 1153 -25.10 -31.08 -67.28
CA HIS A 1153 -23.77 -31.30 -66.72
C HIS A 1153 -22.65 -30.69 -67.59
N LYS A 1154 -21.52 -30.38 -66.95
CA LYS A 1154 -20.40 -29.61 -67.53
C LYS A 1154 -19.34 -30.43 -68.28
N PHE A 1155 -19.69 -31.56 -68.89
CA PHE A 1155 -18.73 -32.38 -69.64
C PHE A 1155 -19.35 -32.96 -70.92
N ASP A 1156 -18.53 -33.16 -71.95
CA ASP A 1156 -19.01 -33.60 -73.25
C ASP A 1156 -19.66 -34.99 -73.19
N ARG A 1157 -20.77 -35.14 -73.91
CA ARG A 1157 -21.47 -36.41 -74.09
C ARG A 1157 -21.31 -36.93 -75.49
N GLN A 1158 -21.53 -38.22 -75.63
CA GLN A 1158 -21.60 -38.91 -76.89
C GLN A 1158 -22.91 -39.68 -76.96
N ILE A 1159 -23.71 -39.38 -77.98
CA ILE A 1159 -24.96 -40.07 -78.27
C ILE A 1159 -24.64 -41.17 -79.28
N VAL A 1160 -24.82 -42.41 -78.86
CA VAL A 1160 -24.58 -43.60 -79.66
C VAL A 1160 -25.93 -44.18 -80.09
N ILE A 1161 -26.10 -44.34 -81.39
CA ILE A 1161 -27.26 -44.98 -82.01
C ILE A 1161 -26.75 -46.32 -82.53
N PRO A 1162 -27.08 -47.43 -81.86
CA PRO A 1162 -26.85 -48.77 -82.39
C PRO A 1162 -27.54 -48.95 -83.74
N ALA A 1163 -27.14 -49.97 -84.50
CA ALA A 1163 -27.60 -50.14 -85.87
C ALA A 1163 -29.13 -50.32 -85.95
N ILE A 1164 -29.78 -49.43 -86.69
CA ILE A 1164 -31.18 -49.52 -87.12
C ILE A 1164 -31.19 -50.21 -88.48
N SER A 1165 -31.83 -51.37 -88.54
CA SER A 1165 -32.02 -52.12 -89.79
C SER A 1165 -33.39 -51.83 -90.38
N PHE A 1166 -33.45 -51.57 -91.67
CA PHE A 1166 -34.71 -51.29 -92.38
C PHE A 1166 -34.64 -51.72 -93.84
N GLY A 1167 -35.78 -52.03 -94.43
CA GLY A 1167 -35.81 -52.43 -95.83
C GLY A 1167 -37.22 -52.73 -96.33
N GLY A 1168 -37.29 -52.95 -97.63
CA GLY A 1168 -38.48 -53.43 -98.31
C GLY A 1168 -38.58 -54.94 -98.29
N LEU A 1169 -39.80 -55.44 -98.22
CA LEU A 1169 -40.08 -56.83 -98.55
C LEU A 1169 -40.35 -56.94 -100.05
N ARG A 1170 -40.26 -58.17 -100.54
CA ARG A 1170 -40.57 -58.49 -101.93
C ARG A 1170 -42.04 -58.19 -102.18
N ALA A 1171 -42.33 -57.13 -102.93
CA ALA A 1171 -43.69 -56.63 -103.12
C ALA A 1171 -44.54 -57.59 -103.97
N ARG A 1172 -43.95 -58.12 -105.05
CA ARG A 1172 -44.34 -59.30 -105.87
C ARG A 1172 -43.51 -59.34 -107.17
N GLU A 1173 -43.47 -60.49 -107.87
CA GLU A 1173 -42.88 -60.61 -109.22
C GLU A 1173 -43.78 -59.94 -110.26
N GLY A 1174 -43.23 -59.05 -111.08
CA GLY A 1174 -43.93 -58.54 -112.26
C GLY A 1174 -43.95 -59.57 -113.38
N SER A 1175 -44.87 -59.41 -114.34
CA SER A 1175 -45.15 -60.33 -115.47
C SER A 1175 -43.94 -60.72 -116.33
N ASN A 1176 -42.81 -60.04 -116.14
CA ASN A 1176 -41.59 -60.10 -116.92
C ASN A 1176 -40.46 -60.83 -116.16
N ASN A 1177 -40.80 -61.58 -115.09
CA ASN A 1177 -39.85 -62.17 -114.13
C ASN A 1177 -38.89 -61.18 -113.44
N ASN A 1178 -39.15 -59.88 -113.53
CA ASN A 1178 -38.42 -58.88 -112.75
C ASN A 1178 -39.02 -58.79 -111.34
N THR A 1179 -38.14 -58.92 -110.34
CA THR A 1179 -38.52 -58.83 -108.94
C THR A 1179 -38.55 -57.38 -108.50
N TYR A 1180 -39.72 -56.91 -108.08
CA TYR A 1180 -39.90 -55.56 -107.55
C TYR A 1180 -39.96 -55.57 -106.03
N TYR A 1181 -39.31 -54.59 -105.42
CA TYR A 1181 -39.28 -54.39 -103.98
C TYR A 1181 -39.87 -53.04 -103.65
N ASP A 1182 -40.76 -53.00 -102.66
CA ASP A 1182 -41.18 -51.75 -102.05
C ASP A 1182 -39.98 -51.12 -101.35
N THR A 1183 -39.96 -49.81 -101.16
CA THR A 1183 -38.79 -49.13 -100.58
C THR A 1183 -39.13 -48.54 -99.23
N CYS A 1184 -38.33 -48.87 -98.23
CA CYS A 1184 -38.32 -48.19 -96.94
C CYS A 1184 -37.19 -47.16 -96.92
N ARG A 1185 -37.54 -45.91 -96.65
CA ARG A 1185 -36.60 -44.78 -96.56
C ARG A 1185 -36.49 -44.32 -95.13
N LEU A 1186 -35.26 -44.24 -94.62
CA LEU A 1186 -34.96 -43.66 -93.32
C LEU A 1186 -34.22 -42.34 -93.52
N ILE A 1187 -34.73 -41.30 -92.87
CA ILE A 1187 -34.13 -39.98 -92.82
C ILE A 1187 -33.81 -39.65 -91.37
N VAL A 1188 -32.55 -39.33 -91.08
CA VAL A 1188 -32.08 -38.98 -89.74
C VAL A 1188 -31.55 -37.56 -89.77
N ARG A 1189 -32.03 -36.72 -88.84
CA ARG A 1189 -31.62 -35.32 -88.71
C ARG A 1189 -31.17 -35.03 -87.28
N LYS A 1190 -30.16 -34.17 -87.13
CA LYS A 1190 -29.72 -33.58 -85.85
C LYS A 1190 -29.99 -32.09 -85.87
N ASN A 1191 -30.79 -31.60 -84.93
CA ASN A 1191 -31.16 -30.19 -84.81
C ASN A 1191 -31.63 -29.60 -86.17
N GLY A 1192 -32.41 -30.37 -86.92
CA GLY A 1192 -32.92 -30.00 -88.24
C GLY A 1192 -31.97 -30.25 -89.43
N SER A 1193 -30.67 -30.46 -89.20
CA SER A 1193 -29.70 -30.78 -90.27
C SER A 1193 -29.68 -32.27 -90.61
N GLU A 1194 -29.68 -32.61 -91.89
CA GLU A 1194 -29.69 -34.00 -92.37
C GLU A 1194 -28.36 -34.71 -92.13
N LEU A 1195 -28.40 -35.87 -91.48
CA LEU A 1195 -27.25 -36.75 -91.23
C LEU A 1195 -27.27 -38.00 -92.11
N TYR A 1196 -28.47 -38.49 -92.44
CA TYR A 1196 -28.62 -39.71 -93.24
C TYR A 1196 -29.96 -39.70 -93.97
N ASN A 1197 -29.98 -40.11 -95.23
CA ASN A 1197 -31.19 -40.15 -96.03
C ASN A 1197 -31.03 -41.14 -97.18
N ARG A 1198 -31.51 -42.36 -96.98
CA ARG A 1198 -31.39 -43.45 -97.97
C ARG A 1198 -32.67 -44.28 -97.99
N ALA A 1199 -33.01 -44.81 -99.17
CA ALA A 1199 -34.11 -45.73 -99.37
C ALA A 1199 -33.57 -47.10 -99.80
N TYR A 1200 -34.11 -48.16 -99.20
CA TYR A 1200 -33.72 -49.53 -99.48
C TYR A 1200 -34.95 -50.38 -99.79
N GLY A 1201 -34.84 -51.16 -100.85
CA GLY A 1201 -35.83 -52.16 -101.26
C GLY A 1201 -35.43 -53.55 -100.79
N GLY A 1202 -35.06 -54.43 -101.72
CA GLY A 1202 -34.78 -55.84 -101.41
C GLY A 1202 -33.54 -56.15 -100.58
N ASN A 1203 -32.64 -55.18 -100.40
CA ASN A 1203 -31.50 -55.29 -99.50
C ASN A 1203 -31.82 -54.58 -98.18
N THR A 1204 -31.32 -55.09 -97.06
CA THR A 1204 -31.45 -54.41 -95.75
C THR A 1204 -30.47 -53.23 -95.66
N GLY A 1205 -31.00 -52.03 -95.43
CA GLY A 1205 -30.22 -50.87 -95.04
C GLY A 1205 -29.90 -50.89 -93.54
N LEU A 1206 -28.73 -50.37 -93.17
CA LEU A 1206 -28.29 -50.22 -91.78
C LEU A 1206 -27.88 -48.76 -91.53
N TYR A 1207 -28.35 -48.19 -90.42
CA TYR A 1207 -27.87 -46.90 -89.93
C TYR A 1207 -27.43 -47.01 -88.48
N SER A 1208 -26.18 -46.68 -88.21
CA SER A 1208 -25.65 -46.44 -86.86
C SER A 1208 -24.94 -45.10 -86.84
N GLY A 1209 -24.92 -44.45 -85.68
CA GLY A 1209 -24.30 -43.13 -85.56
C GLY A 1209 -23.70 -42.90 -84.18
N VAL A 1210 -22.58 -42.19 -84.16
CA VAL A 1210 -21.98 -41.66 -82.94
C VAL A 1210 -21.95 -40.14 -83.08
N ILE A 1211 -22.64 -39.45 -82.18
CA ILE A 1211 -22.91 -38.03 -82.29
C ILE A 1211 -22.40 -37.34 -81.03
N ASP A 1212 -21.46 -36.41 -81.21
CA ASP A 1212 -20.97 -35.62 -80.09
C ASP A 1212 -21.96 -34.54 -79.67
N MET A 1213 -22.07 -34.36 -78.36
CA MET A 1213 -22.83 -33.32 -77.70
C MET A 1213 -21.90 -32.59 -76.69
N PRO A 1214 -21.24 -31.51 -77.12
CA PRO A 1214 -20.35 -30.75 -76.26
C PRO A 1214 -21.11 -30.05 -75.12
N ALA A 1215 -20.47 -29.95 -73.95
CA ALA A 1215 -21.06 -29.32 -72.78
C ALA A 1215 -21.50 -27.87 -73.05
N GLY A 1216 -22.70 -27.50 -72.58
CA GLY A 1216 -23.19 -26.11 -72.62
C GLY A 1216 -23.72 -25.62 -73.98
N LYS A 1217 -23.81 -26.46 -75.02
CA LYS A 1217 -24.33 -26.08 -76.35
C LYS A 1217 -25.84 -26.32 -76.56
N GLY A 1218 -26.59 -26.52 -75.49
CA GLY A 1218 -28.05 -26.71 -75.52
C GLY A 1218 -28.50 -28.13 -75.90
N ALA A 1219 -29.82 -28.36 -75.85
CA ALA A 1219 -30.40 -29.68 -76.12
C ALA A 1219 -30.11 -30.17 -77.55
N VAL A 1220 -29.81 -31.47 -77.69
CA VAL A 1220 -29.68 -32.11 -79.01
C VAL A 1220 -30.96 -32.87 -79.31
N THR A 1221 -31.60 -32.52 -80.42
CA THR A 1221 -32.80 -33.17 -80.94
C THR A 1221 -32.43 -34.01 -82.16
N LEU A 1222 -32.64 -35.31 -82.06
CA LEU A 1222 -32.50 -36.26 -83.16
C LEU A 1222 -33.88 -36.65 -83.66
N THR A 1223 -34.09 -36.53 -84.96
CA THR A 1223 -35.36 -36.84 -85.60
C THR A 1223 -35.14 -37.93 -86.63
N PHE A 1224 -35.85 -39.03 -86.46
CA PHE A 1224 -35.81 -40.20 -87.32
C PHE A 1224 -37.16 -40.33 -88.02
N GLU A 1225 -37.19 -40.04 -89.30
CA GLU A 1225 -38.37 -40.10 -90.13
C GLU A 1225 -38.27 -41.32 -91.06
N VAL A 1226 -39.27 -42.20 -90.98
CA VAL A 1226 -39.38 -43.36 -91.85
C VAL A 1226 -40.54 -43.17 -92.81
N GLN A 1227 -40.26 -43.43 -94.09
CA GLN A 1227 -41.24 -43.33 -95.16
C GLN A 1227 -41.23 -44.63 -95.95
N SER A 1228 -42.40 -45.22 -96.15
CA SER A 1228 -42.55 -46.42 -96.96
C SER A 1228 -43.29 -46.07 -98.24
N SER A 1229 -42.78 -46.54 -99.38
CA SER A 1229 -43.39 -46.32 -100.68
C SER A 1229 -43.43 -47.61 -101.48
N ALA A 1230 -44.59 -47.90 -102.05
CA ALA A 1230 -44.79 -49.03 -102.96
C ALA A 1230 -44.73 -48.56 -104.41
N ILE A 1231 -44.45 -49.49 -105.31
CA ILE A 1231 -44.59 -49.24 -106.75
C ILE A 1231 -46.09 -49.20 -107.10
N ASN A 1232 -46.50 -48.27 -107.98
CA ASN A 1232 -47.87 -48.11 -108.49
C ASN A 1232 -48.98 -47.79 -107.44
N ASN A 1233 -48.66 -47.02 -106.39
CA ASN A 1233 -49.61 -46.55 -105.35
C ASN A 1233 -50.31 -47.65 -104.53
N TRP A 1234 -49.70 -48.83 -104.41
CA TRP A 1234 -50.19 -49.90 -103.54
C TRP A 1234 -49.82 -49.69 -102.07
N THR A 1235 -50.40 -50.51 -101.18
CA THR A 1235 -50.03 -50.56 -99.77
C THR A 1235 -48.60 -51.10 -99.62
N PRO A 1236 -47.64 -50.30 -99.12
CA PRO A 1236 -46.24 -50.74 -98.97
C PRO A 1236 -46.07 -51.92 -98.01
N SER A 1237 -45.18 -52.86 -98.37
CA SER A 1237 -44.70 -53.93 -97.50
C SER A 1237 -43.22 -53.70 -97.14
N THR A 1238 -42.99 -53.08 -95.99
CA THR A 1238 -41.67 -52.64 -95.53
C THR A 1238 -41.52 -52.89 -94.02
N TRP A 1239 -40.29 -52.87 -93.52
CA TRP A 1239 -40.01 -53.09 -92.10
C TRP A 1239 -38.85 -52.20 -91.61
N ILE A 1240 -38.83 -51.94 -90.30
CA ILE A 1240 -37.75 -51.25 -89.59
C ILE A 1240 -37.64 -51.80 -88.17
N SER A 1241 -36.42 -51.95 -87.67
CA SER A 1241 -36.17 -52.30 -86.27
C SER A 1241 -36.46 -51.12 -85.33
N ASP A 1242 -36.64 -51.40 -84.04
CA ASP A 1242 -36.82 -50.35 -83.04
C ASP A 1242 -35.58 -49.45 -82.94
N LEU A 1243 -35.82 -48.17 -82.65
CA LEU A 1243 -34.76 -47.21 -82.37
C LEU A 1243 -34.25 -47.42 -80.95
N THR A 1244 -32.94 -47.60 -80.80
CA THR A 1244 -32.26 -47.46 -79.52
C THR A 1244 -31.33 -46.25 -79.57
N VAL A 1245 -31.34 -45.42 -78.53
CA VAL A 1245 -30.41 -44.29 -78.38
C VAL A 1245 -29.77 -44.38 -77.01
N MET A 1246 -28.45 -44.42 -76.98
CA MET A 1246 -27.64 -44.42 -75.77
C MET A 1246 -26.93 -43.09 -75.63
N VAL A 1247 -26.93 -42.51 -74.44
CA VAL A 1247 -26.15 -41.30 -74.13
C VAL A 1247 -25.13 -41.68 -73.07
N THR A 1248 -23.85 -41.50 -73.41
CA THR A 1248 -22.71 -41.79 -72.54
C THR A 1248 -21.80 -40.57 -72.41
N LYS A 1249 -20.93 -40.57 -71.41
CA LYS A 1249 -19.85 -39.60 -71.30
C LYS A 1249 -18.89 -39.77 -72.48
N LYS A 1250 -18.56 -38.68 -73.19
CA LYS A 1250 -17.55 -38.70 -74.24
C LYS A 1250 -16.19 -38.93 -73.59
N ALA A 1251 -15.49 -39.99 -73.98
CA ALA A 1251 -14.21 -40.33 -73.39
C ALA A 1251 -13.17 -39.24 -73.73
N THR A 1252 -12.72 -38.50 -72.73
CA THR A 1252 -11.46 -37.75 -72.77
C THR A 1252 -10.35 -38.74 -72.40
N THR A 1253 -9.45 -39.02 -73.34
CA THR A 1253 -8.15 -39.73 -73.23
C THR A 1253 -7.85 -40.42 -71.88
N GLY A 1254 -7.68 -41.75 -71.89
CA GLY A 1254 -7.18 -42.51 -70.72
C GLY A 1254 -7.68 -43.94 -70.54
N ILE A 1255 -8.53 -44.47 -71.44
CA ILE A 1255 -8.96 -45.87 -71.40
C ILE A 1255 -8.14 -46.66 -72.42
N THR A 1256 -7.36 -47.64 -71.97
CA THR A 1256 -6.71 -48.65 -72.81
C THR A 1256 -7.53 -49.93 -72.73
N VAL A 1257 -8.02 -50.43 -73.86
CA VAL A 1257 -8.68 -51.74 -73.95
C VAL A 1257 -7.69 -52.68 -74.63
N SER A 1258 -7.23 -53.71 -73.91
CA SER A 1258 -6.42 -54.81 -74.46
C SER A 1258 -7.30 -55.91 -75.02
#